data_AF-A0A3B7QI96-F1
#
_entry.id   AF-A0A3B7QI96-F1
#
_cell.length_a   1.000
_cell.length_b   1.000
_cell.length_c   1.000
_cell.angle_alpha   90.00
_cell.angle_beta   90.00
_cell.angle_gamma   90.00
#
_symmetry.space_group_name_H-M   'P 1'
#
loop_
_entity.id
_entity.type
_entity.pdbx_description
1 polymer ?
#
loop_
_entity_poly.entity_id
_entity_poly.type
_entity_poly.pdbx_seq_one_letter_code
_entity_poly.pdbx_strand_id
1 'polypeptide(L)'
;MTLYWGIIVTARASAFRNALLTVSLSIGLIACGGGGDGGGESASDSWTEAVPPASKPEDFINARISAALSTGSAASLTLQDQTALLKWALSTAEQQRYWQKNLLGALYSNASGNILQPSLQAPPHASLNLYPTDLSTGMPFAMADGACGSPLGLQAGKGCGLGVAAKIGKGRALAYGQEMFGKILSNDAGFTQFTEVMNNSLRWLIAGDAHQELKKSLNVAVKGTNAANVKRYLEEKLGAAVNISSCNVLDPANACWQDIDLIVLGQSIESEKFDQELIDQYLSAGKPLYFQASYWDVGSNTQKVFNAIGIQSNHNYFRDPNTLRISNSMSIEERWKRMNQVDDLIQTLQYFIDPASVTLGELNSSNALIQSIRTHSSALQGLNAQGRSAFSEDNANAVLKALVLIADLWRPDVNYTGLSKNSDPLTFMKTYASDAWLDYSRSTAAASKTGAGDYMPAAAQDMAVSSDWETITVTIPQSSGVTAIGRASIPAKAVDIQIADAQGASMAVQTSHIRTWGSPFDDSGYKRPLRPNSFSVKLNAGAENKFISPFGGPLMLNYSNAAAGSTVTLKIKGSAKYAHFDFTQPMTAADMNAASASLQSREFGWNTFKFTGGEIQQITPYALKAMGNLTPDAYIERIKTVIFDSNHMANGYRNMPLDSSTQQYCNALGWDCTGEIHRAPNVQHFVGWLAACGFLCSGNPSDGAAGLDIGWGWVHELGHNTVQGVLTMTFPSTESGKTIGCGTECNNNILAGLSMLRKYEIYALDSNGANFHHPRLYGNIKDNRSTGLSGEALRAEMENRLWQGDDNAKQAFHMQLAYNYTRLHQGKSQPDLQGVYEFMRLLNISQRLYNQIDFAKPTAAADKYKLGLGAFTEKNLSRPDMIYVLSSKIMGYDLKEMFRLYGVPVTETAHASVAMLQLPMAPLNFYAQPVNRSNHLNEGTWLTLPAAGPVANYPY
;
A
#
# COMPACT_ATOMS: atom_id res chain seq x y z
N MET A 1 -4.61 30.36 29.45
CA MET A 1 -3.96 30.90 28.24
C MET A 1 -4.31 29.93 27.13
N THR A 2 -5.40 30.21 26.44
CA THR A 2 -6.22 29.23 25.72
C THR A 2 -6.01 29.44 24.22
N LEU A 3 -5.30 28.54 23.54
CA LEU A 3 -5.08 28.59 22.10
C LEU A 3 -6.10 27.70 21.40
N TYR A 4 -7.10 28.34 20.80
CA TYR A 4 -8.00 27.77 19.81
C TYR A 4 -7.20 27.33 18.57
N TRP A 5 -7.24 26.05 18.22
CA TRP A 5 -6.81 25.56 16.91
C TRP A 5 -8.05 25.11 16.14
N GLY A 6 -8.54 25.98 15.27
CA GLY A 6 -9.53 25.64 14.25
C GLY A 6 -8.83 25.01 13.06
N ILE A 7 -9.18 23.75 12.75
CA ILE A 7 -8.73 23.05 11.54
C ILE A 7 -9.62 23.52 10.39
N ILE A 8 -9.06 24.31 9.48
CA ILE A 8 -9.69 24.61 8.19
C ILE A 8 -9.36 23.45 7.25
N VAL A 9 -10.32 22.56 7.03
CA VAL A 9 -10.31 21.62 5.91
C VAL A 9 -10.61 22.43 4.63
N THR A 10 -9.58 22.75 3.85
CA THR A 10 -9.78 23.24 2.48
C THR A 10 -9.85 22.04 1.53
N ALA A 11 -11.08 21.66 1.18
CA ALA A 11 -11.34 20.82 0.01
C ALA A 11 -10.91 21.58 -1.25
N ARG A 12 -9.81 21.16 -1.90
CA ARG A 12 -9.50 21.60 -3.27
C ARG A 12 -10.33 20.79 -4.25
N ALA A 13 -11.53 21.28 -4.53
CA ALA A 13 -12.25 20.97 -5.75
C ALA A 13 -11.70 21.84 -6.89
N SER A 14 -11.04 21.22 -7.88
CA SER A 14 -10.59 21.89 -9.09
C SER A 14 -11.77 22.16 -10.02
N ALA A 15 -12.48 23.26 -9.79
CA ALA A 15 -13.47 23.79 -10.72
C ALA A 15 -12.79 24.78 -11.67
N PHE A 16 -12.72 24.41 -12.95
CA PHE A 16 -12.38 25.30 -14.05
C PHE A 16 -13.36 26.48 -14.08
N ARG A 17 -12.86 27.72 -14.00
CA ARG A 17 -13.56 28.90 -14.50
C ARG A 17 -12.59 29.78 -15.27
N ASN A 18 -12.92 29.92 -16.55
CA ASN A 18 -12.35 30.87 -17.50
C ASN A 18 -12.41 32.29 -16.96
N ALA A 19 -11.28 33.00 -17.00
CA ALA A 19 -11.25 34.45 -17.02
C ALA A 19 -10.24 34.88 -18.07
N LEU A 20 -10.78 35.49 -19.14
CA LEU A 20 -10.02 36.24 -20.14
C LEU A 20 -9.15 37.28 -19.45
N LEU A 21 -7.86 37.30 -19.76
CA LEU A 21 -7.10 38.54 -19.76
C LEU A 21 -6.21 38.59 -21.00
N THR A 22 -6.69 39.40 -21.93
CA THR A 22 -6.03 39.93 -23.12
C THR A 22 -4.79 40.72 -22.71
N VAL A 23 -3.60 40.26 -23.11
CA VAL A 23 -2.43 41.14 -23.24
C VAL A 23 -1.85 40.94 -24.63
N SER A 24 -1.94 42.04 -25.36
CA SER A 24 -1.49 42.32 -26.71
C SER A 24 0.01 42.04 -26.88
N LEU A 25 0.38 41.26 -27.89
CA LEU A 25 1.69 41.41 -28.52
C LEU A 25 1.52 41.65 -30.02
N SER A 26 2.10 42.76 -30.43
CA SER A 26 1.95 43.46 -31.70
C SER A 26 2.55 42.69 -32.85
N ILE A 27 1.75 42.57 -33.91
CA ILE A 27 2.10 42.06 -35.23
C ILE A 27 2.99 43.09 -35.93
N GLY A 28 4.21 42.68 -36.28
CA GLY A 28 5.04 43.34 -37.28
C GLY A 28 4.94 42.59 -38.61
N LEU A 29 4.04 43.04 -39.48
CA LEU A 29 3.93 42.63 -40.88
C LEU A 29 5.01 43.38 -41.68
N ILE A 30 5.88 42.64 -42.36
CA ILE A 30 6.49 43.07 -43.63
C ILE A 30 6.21 41.98 -44.65
N ALA A 31 5.40 42.32 -45.64
CA ALA A 31 5.11 41.52 -46.82
C ALA A 31 6.12 41.85 -47.92
N CYS A 32 6.54 40.85 -48.70
CA CYS A 32 6.36 40.78 -50.17
C CYS A 32 7.21 39.66 -50.78
N GLY A 33 6.55 38.82 -51.60
CA GLY A 33 7.14 38.39 -52.88
C GLY A 33 7.49 36.91 -53.05
N GLY A 34 6.51 36.13 -53.52
CA GLY A 34 6.66 35.36 -54.76
C GLY A 34 7.24 33.94 -54.69
N GLY A 35 6.36 32.96 -54.99
CA GLY A 35 6.64 31.97 -56.03
C GLY A 35 7.09 30.57 -55.60
N GLY A 36 6.17 29.62 -55.68
CA GLY A 36 6.36 28.42 -56.50
C GLY A 36 7.29 27.31 -56.02
N ASP A 37 6.65 26.16 -55.78
CA ASP A 37 7.10 24.82 -56.19
C ASP A 37 7.93 23.96 -55.23
N GLY A 38 7.54 22.69 -55.15
CA GLY A 38 8.44 21.55 -54.93
C GLY A 38 8.88 21.21 -53.50
N GLY A 39 8.36 20.09 -52.99
CA GLY A 39 9.11 19.21 -52.08
C GLY A 39 8.69 19.26 -50.62
N GLY A 40 7.75 18.38 -50.24
CA GLY A 40 7.66 17.95 -48.85
C GLY A 40 8.93 17.15 -48.51
N GLU A 41 9.91 17.82 -47.91
CA GLU A 41 11.04 17.13 -47.28
C GLU A 41 10.49 16.29 -46.13
N SER A 42 10.58 14.98 -46.31
CA SER A 42 10.44 14.00 -45.25
C SER A 42 11.51 14.31 -44.20
N ALA A 43 11.12 14.32 -42.92
CA ALA A 43 12.05 14.35 -41.81
C ALA A 43 12.98 13.13 -41.92
N SER A 44 14.13 13.32 -42.55
CA SER A 44 15.22 12.35 -42.55
C SER A 44 15.92 12.46 -41.20
N ASP A 45 15.33 11.84 -40.19
CA ASP A 45 15.95 11.74 -38.87
C ASP A 45 17.21 10.87 -38.95
N SER A 46 18.35 11.47 -38.62
CA SER A 46 19.66 10.81 -38.56
C SER A 46 19.69 9.80 -37.41
N TRP A 47 19.21 8.58 -37.65
CA TRP A 47 19.46 7.47 -36.75
C TRP A 47 20.95 7.16 -36.73
N THR A 48 21.58 7.31 -35.57
CA THR A 48 22.99 6.95 -35.39
C THR A 48 23.05 5.66 -34.57
N GLU A 49 23.56 4.61 -35.19
CA GLU A 49 23.86 3.36 -34.48
C GLU A 49 24.81 3.61 -33.31
N ALA A 50 24.62 2.85 -32.24
CA ALA A 50 25.55 2.88 -31.14
C ALA A 50 26.87 2.23 -31.58
N VAL A 51 27.98 2.90 -31.31
CA VAL A 51 29.34 2.36 -31.49
C VAL A 51 29.62 1.34 -30.37
N PRO A 52 30.30 0.22 -30.65
CA PRO A 52 30.72 -0.70 -29.60
C PRO A 52 31.61 0.03 -28.57
N PRO A 53 31.52 -0.30 -27.27
CA PRO A 53 32.33 0.33 -26.25
C PRO A 53 33.83 0.08 -26.48
N ALA A 54 34.65 1.09 -26.19
CA ALA A 54 36.09 1.07 -26.44
C ALA A 54 36.86 0.09 -25.54
N SER A 55 36.29 -0.25 -24.39
CA SER A 55 36.83 -1.21 -23.42
C SER A 55 35.77 -2.24 -23.08
N LYS A 56 36.22 -3.48 -22.85
CA LYS A 56 35.32 -4.57 -22.47
C LYS A 56 35.26 -4.68 -20.94
N PRO A 57 34.15 -5.18 -20.38
CA PRO A 57 34.04 -5.37 -18.93
C PRO A 57 35.19 -6.21 -18.36
N GLU A 58 35.69 -7.22 -19.10
CA GLU A 58 36.79 -8.06 -18.64
C GLU A 58 38.09 -7.26 -18.38
N ASP A 59 38.27 -6.10 -19.01
CA ASP A 59 39.45 -5.25 -18.84
C ASP A 59 39.53 -4.61 -17.43
N PHE A 60 38.42 -4.59 -16.69
CA PHE A 60 38.32 -3.94 -15.37
C PHE A 60 38.13 -4.93 -14.21
N ILE A 61 37.99 -6.23 -14.49
CA ILE A 61 37.77 -7.24 -13.45
C ILE A 61 39.10 -7.81 -12.96
N ASN A 62 39.23 -7.96 -11.64
CA ASN A 62 40.24 -8.80 -11.02
C ASN A 62 39.58 -9.90 -10.17
N ALA A 63 40.38 -10.81 -9.60
CA ALA A 63 39.87 -11.93 -8.82
C ALA A 63 38.96 -11.52 -7.64
N ARG A 64 39.22 -10.37 -7.00
CA ARG A 64 38.39 -9.86 -5.89
C ARG A 64 37.04 -9.36 -6.41
N ILE A 65 37.04 -8.63 -7.52
CA ILE A 65 35.80 -8.15 -8.17
C ILE A 65 34.97 -9.33 -8.66
N SER A 66 35.57 -10.32 -9.31
CA SER A 66 34.87 -11.55 -9.72
C SER A 66 34.22 -12.27 -8.53
N ALA A 67 34.97 -12.45 -7.44
CA ALA A 67 34.45 -13.08 -6.23
C ALA A 67 33.28 -12.27 -5.63
N ALA A 68 33.39 -10.93 -5.58
CA ALA A 68 32.33 -10.07 -5.08
C ALA A 68 31.07 -10.12 -5.95
N LEU A 69 31.21 -10.08 -7.28
CA LEU A 69 30.08 -10.18 -8.23
C LEU A 69 29.38 -11.55 -8.17
N SER A 70 30.09 -12.60 -7.78
CA SER A 70 29.51 -13.95 -7.60
C SER A 70 28.89 -14.17 -6.22
N THR A 71 29.51 -13.66 -5.16
CA THR A 71 29.09 -13.92 -3.77
C THR A 71 28.18 -12.85 -3.18
N GLY A 72 28.15 -11.66 -3.79
CA GLY A 72 27.47 -10.49 -3.25
C GLY A 72 28.16 -9.82 -2.07
N SER A 73 29.43 -10.16 -1.79
CA SER A 73 30.20 -9.60 -0.68
C SER A 73 31.24 -8.58 -1.14
N ALA A 74 31.12 -7.35 -0.64
CA ALA A 74 32.12 -6.30 -0.86
C ALA A 74 33.29 -6.34 0.14
N ALA A 75 33.31 -7.28 1.10
CA ALA A 75 34.22 -7.25 2.24
C ALA A 75 35.72 -7.29 1.87
N SER A 76 36.07 -7.94 0.75
CA SER A 76 37.46 -8.00 0.27
C SER A 76 37.84 -6.88 -0.69
N LEU A 77 36.90 -6.04 -1.11
CA LEU A 77 37.15 -5.00 -2.10
C LEU A 77 37.88 -3.81 -1.48
N THR A 78 38.80 -3.23 -2.24
CA THR A 78 39.61 -2.07 -1.88
C THR A 78 39.12 -0.81 -2.60
N LEU A 79 39.68 0.35 -2.26
CA LEU A 79 39.37 1.61 -2.96
C LEU A 79 39.71 1.54 -4.47
N GLN A 80 40.77 0.83 -4.85
CA GLN A 80 41.10 0.62 -6.27
C GLN A 80 40.02 -0.22 -6.97
N ASP A 81 39.51 -1.24 -6.28
CA ASP A 81 38.46 -2.11 -6.81
C ASP A 81 37.14 -1.34 -6.97
N GLN A 82 36.85 -0.36 -6.11
CA GLN A 82 35.68 0.52 -6.24
C GLN A 82 35.69 1.27 -7.58
N THR A 83 36.81 1.91 -7.93
CA THR A 83 36.94 2.64 -9.20
C THR A 83 36.86 1.69 -10.40
N ALA A 84 37.50 0.53 -10.32
CA ALA A 84 37.43 -0.48 -11.37
C ALA A 84 36.00 -1.03 -11.55
N LEU A 85 35.27 -1.26 -10.46
CA LEU A 85 33.89 -1.72 -10.47
C LEU A 85 32.91 -0.70 -11.06
N LEU A 86 33.12 0.61 -10.80
CA LEU A 86 32.36 1.68 -11.46
C LEU A 86 32.59 1.68 -12.98
N LYS A 87 33.85 1.57 -13.42
CA LYS A 87 34.20 1.49 -14.85
C LYS A 87 33.64 0.22 -15.50
N TRP A 88 33.68 -0.90 -14.78
CA TRP A 88 33.07 -2.14 -15.20
C TRP A 88 31.55 -2.00 -15.41
N ALA A 89 30.85 -1.39 -14.44
CA ALA A 89 29.41 -1.15 -14.54
C ALA A 89 29.08 -0.22 -15.72
N LEU A 90 29.90 0.82 -15.95
CA LEU A 90 29.77 1.73 -17.08
C LEU A 90 29.93 0.99 -18.42
N SER A 91 31.01 0.22 -18.59
CA SER A 91 31.25 -0.58 -19.80
C SER A 91 30.12 -1.58 -20.05
N THR A 92 29.60 -2.22 -19.00
CA THR A 92 28.45 -3.15 -19.09
C THR A 92 27.18 -2.43 -19.55
N ALA A 93 26.89 -1.25 -18.99
CA ALA A 93 25.75 -0.43 -19.42
C ALA A 93 25.91 0.05 -20.87
N GLU A 94 27.12 0.40 -21.31
CA GLU A 94 27.40 0.76 -22.71
C GLU A 94 27.22 -0.42 -23.67
N GLN A 95 27.58 -1.65 -23.26
CA GLN A 95 27.28 -2.86 -24.04
C GLN A 95 25.78 -3.13 -24.16
N GLN A 96 25.05 -2.94 -23.06
CA GLN A 96 23.59 -3.04 -23.08
C GLN A 96 22.97 -2.01 -24.03
N ARG A 97 23.41 -0.74 -23.96
CA ARG A 97 23.01 0.31 -24.89
C ARG A 97 23.29 -0.08 -26.34
N TYR A 98 24.50 -0.56 -26.61
CA TYR A 98 24.91 -0.99 -27.93
C TYR A 98 23.96 -2.05 -28.50
N TRP A 99 23.66 -3.09 -27.72
CA TRP A 99 22.75 -4.15 -28.13
C TRP A 99 21.33 -3.63 -28.36
N GLN A 100 20.75 -2.90 -27.40
CA GLN A 100 19.36 -2.45 -27.47
C GLN A 100 19.15 -1.43 -28.58
N LYS A 101 20.02 -0.41 -28.67
CA LYS A 101 19.91 0.64 -29.68
C LYS A 101 20.02 0.02 -31.07
N ASN A 102 21.04 -0.79 -31.34
CA ASN A 102 21.22 -1.37 -32.67
C ASN A 102 20.14 -2.40 -33.03
N LEU A 103 19.63 -3.17 -32.06
CA LEU A 103 18.48 -4.03 -32.33
C LEU A 103 17.24 -3.20 -32.70
N LEU A 104 16.97 -2.10 -31.98
CA LEU A 104 15.83 -1.22 -32.33
C LEU A 104 15.99 -0.68 -33.75
N GLY A 105 17.19 -0.19 -34.09
CA GLY A 105 17.54 0.26 -35.44
C GLY A 105 17.23 -0.80 -36.49
N ALA A 106 17.72 -2.02 -36.28
CA ALA A 106 17.50 -3.13 -37.21
C ALA A 106 16.03 -3.54 -37.34
N LEU A 107 15.25 -3.49 -36.24
CA LEU A 107 13.81 -3.80 -36.28
C LEU A 107 13.01 -2.74 -37.03
N TYR A 108 13.43 -1.47 -36.93
CA TYR A 108 12.77 -0.32 -37.54
C TYR A 108 13.46 0.18 -38.81
N SER A 109 14.30 -0.62 -39.46
CA SER A 109 14.83 -0.32 -40.80
C SER A 109 14.32 -1.33 -41.82
N ASN A 110 14.34 -0.98 -43.09
CA ASN A 110 14.23 -1.99 -44.15
C ASN A 110 15.61 -2.61 -44.45
N ALA A 111 15.64 -3.61 -45.35
CA ALA A 111 16.88 -4.26 -45.77
C ALA A 111 17.89 -3.32 -46.47
N SER A 112 17.45 -2.15 -46.92
CA SER A 112 18.31 -1.09 -47.50
C SER A 112 18.81 -0.09 -46.46
N GLY A 113 18.45 -0.25 -45.18
CA GLY A 113 18.83 0.63 -44.08
C GLY A 113 17.95 1.87 -43.91
N ASN A 114 16.86 2.02 -44.68
CA ASN A 114 15.94 3.15 -44.53
C ASN A 114 15.06 2.94 -43.30
N ILE A 115 14.92 3.97 -42.47
CA ILE A 115 14.07 3.94 -41.27
C ILE A 115 12.59 3.86 -41.64
N LEU A 116 11.90 2.93 -40.99
CA LEU A 116 10.46 2.68 -41.10
C LEU A 116 9.70 3.61 -40.14
N GLN A 117 8.56 4.11 -40.62
CA GLN A 117 7.62 4.90 -39.82
C GLN A 117 6.29 4.15 -39.68
N PRO A 118 6.26 3.08 -38.87
CA PRO A 118 5.08 2.23 -38.79
C PRO A 118 3.98 2.89 -37.93
N SER A 119 2.76 2.37 -38.07
CA SER A 119 1.64 2.66 -37.18
C SER A 119 1.06 1.35 -36.65
N LEU A 120 0.68 1.33 -35.38
CA LEU A 120 0.02 0.20 -34.72
C LEU A 120 -1.05 0.70 -33.75
N GLN A 121 -2.23 0.12 -33.80
CA GLN A 121 -3.34 0.43 -32.89
C GLN A 121 -3.75 -0.82 -32.13
N ALA A 122 -3.32 -0.95 -30.87
CA ALA A 122 -3.75 -2.05 -30.04
C ALA A 122 -5.18 -1.81 -29.48
N PRO A 123 -6.05 -2.84 -29.45
CA PRO A 123 -7.41 -2.72 -28.93
C PRO A 123 -7.44 -2.82 -27.40
N PRO A 124 -8.08 -1.89 -26.66
CA PRO A 124 -8.10 -1.90 -25.19
C PRO A 124 -8.58 -3.22 -24.55
N HIS A 125 -9.66 -3.81 -25.07
CA HIS A 125 -10.29 -5.02 -24.49
C HIS A 125 -9.67 -6.35 -24.94
N ALA A 126 -8.75 -6.32 -25.89
CA ALA A 126 -8.12 -7.51 -26.45
C ALA A 126 -6.60 -7.34 -26.52
N SER A 127 -6.03 -6.65 -25.53
CA SER A 127 -4.59 -6.49 -25.42
C SER A 127 -4.08 -6.36 -23.98
N LEU A 128 -2.80 -6.63 -23.83
CA LEU A 128 -2.00 -6.47 -22.63
C LEU A 128 -0.93 -5.41 -22.85
N ASN A 129 -0.56 -4.73 -21.78
CA ASN A 129 0.64 -3.91 -21.73
C ASN A 129 1.79 -4.76 -21.19
N LEU A 130 2.89 -4.84 -21.94
CA LEU A 130 4.02 -5.73 -21.68
C LEU A 130 5.30 -4.93 -21.48
N TYR A 131 6.07 -5.27 -20.44
CA TYR A 131 7.42 -4.78 -20.24
C TYR A 131 8.38 -5.90 -19.87
N PRO A 132 9.66 -5.83 -20.23
CA PRO A 132 10.65 -6.73 -19.65
C PRO A 132 10.75 -6.51 -18.13
N THR A 133 11.02 -7.59 -17.42
CA THR A 133 11.39 -7.59 -15.99
C THR A 133 12.85 -7.23 -15.78
N ASP A 134 13.68 -7.42 -16.81
CA ASP A 134 15.10 -7.07 -16.83
C ASP A 134 15.49 -6.47 -18.19
N LEU A 135 15.89 -5.20 -18.20
CA LEU A 135 16.32 -4.51 -19.41
C LEU A 135 17.67 -5.00 -19.93
N SER A 136 18.47 -5.69 -19.12
CA SER A 136 19.76 -6.24 -19.58
C SER A 136 19.57 -7.39 -20.57
N THR A 137 18.41 -8.05 -20.52
CA THR A 137 18.06 -9.20 -21.35
C THR A 137 16.88 -8.92 -22.29
N GLY A 138 16.09 -7.87 -22.06
CA GLY A 138 14.96 -7.52 -22.91
C GLY A 138 14.79 -6.03 -23.21
N MET A 139 13.98 -5.71 -24.21
CA MET A 139 13.57 -4.35 -24.54
C MET A 139 12.12 -4.28 -25.04
N PRO A 140 11.32 -3.28 -24.61
CA PRO A 140 9.96 -3.10 -25.11
C PRO A 140 9.98 -2.38 -26.46
N PHE A 141 10.26 -3.09 -27.55
CA PHE A 141 10.54 -2.47 -28.86
C PHE A 141 9.35 -1.77 -29.51
N ALA A 142 8.12 -2.22 -29.24
CA ALA A 142 6.90 -1.61 -29.74
C ALA A 142 6.22 -0.83 -28.61
N MET A 143 6.48 0.47 -28.53
CA MET A 143 5.98 1.36 -27.47
C MET A 143 5.03 2.40 -28.04
N ALA A 144 3.85 2.51 -27.44
CA ALA A 144 2.86 3.52 -27.77
C ALA A 144 3.32 4.94 -27.43
N ASP A 145 2.74 5.91 -28.12
CA ASP A 145 3.14 7.32 -28.04
C ASP A 145 2.62 8.01 -26.77
N GLY A 146 1.50 7.53 -26.22
CA GLY A 146 0.95 8.03 -24.96
C GLY A 146 1.66 7.41 -23.76
N ALA A 147 1.94 8.22 -22.72
CA ALA A 147 2.46 7.68 -21.46
C ALA A 147 1.45 6.70 -20.84
N CYS A 148 1.92 5.55 -20.40
CA CYS A 148 1.06 4.53 -19.82
C CYS A 148 0.65 4.93 -18.41
N GLY A 149 -0.65 5.14 -18.17
CA GLY A 149 -1.19 5.26 -16.82
C GLY A 149 -0.97 3.96 -16.04
N SER A 150 -0.51 4.06 -14.79
CA SER A 150 -0.09 2.95 -13.93
C SER A 150 0.96 2.02 -14.57
N PRO A 151 2.13 2.57 -14.97
CA PRO A 151 3.22 1.79 -15.54
C PRO A 151 3.81 0.84 -14.49
N LEU A 152 4.28 -0.33 -14.92
CA LEU A 152 5.06 -1.23 -14.06
C LEU A 152 6.39 -0.54 -13.73
N GLY A 153 6.87 -0.64 -12.48
CA GLY A 153 7.86 0.29 -11.90
C GLY A 153 9.07 0.63 -12.77
N LEU A 154 9.64 -0.37 -13.45
CA LEU A 154 10.77 -0.21 -14.38
C LEU A 154 10.47 0.65 -15.60
N GLN A 155 9.26 1.08 -15.90
CA GLN A 155 8.93 1.89 -17.09
C GLN A 155 8.01 3.05 -16.72
N ALA A 156 8.14 3.57 -15.50
CA ALA A 156 7.35 4.70 -15.04
C ALA A 156 7.51 5.94 -15.92
N GLY A 157 6.38 6.56 -16.31
CA GLY A 157 6.35 7.72 -17.19
C GLY A 157 6.68 7.43 -18.67
N LYS A 158 6.83 6.16 -19.06
CA LYS A 158 7.09 5.74 -20.45
C LYS A 158 5.80 5.33 -21.18
N GLY A 159 5.91 5.05 -22.48
CA GLY A 159 4.78 4.61 -23.32
C GLY A 159 4.22 3.24 -22.92
N CYS A 160 2.99 2.89 -23.31
CA CYS A 160 2.49 1.52 -23.11
C CYS A 160 3.24 0.54 -24.04
N GLY A 161 3.78 -0.53 -23.49
CA GLY A 161 4.48 -1.58 -24.23
C GLY A 161 3.50 -2.53 -24.91
N LEU A 162 3.55 -2.56 -26.24
CA LEU A 162 2.73 -3.41 -27.10
C LEU A 162 3.51 -4.61 -27.64
N GLY A 163 4.83 -4.64 -27.44
CA GLY A 163 5.69 -5.75 -27.83
C GLY A 163 7.07 -5.70 -27.16
N VAL A 164 7.59 -6.88 -26.81
CA VAL A 164 8.86 -7.09 -26.13
C VAL A 164 9.72 -8.08 -26.91
N ALA A 165 11.00 -7.76 -27.04
CA ALA A 165 12.04 -8.64 -27.57
C ALA A 165 13.02 -8.96 -26.44
N ALA A 166 13.34 -10.23 -26.22
CA ALA A 166 14.25 -10.65 -25.15
C ALA A 166 15.21 -11.77 -25.58
N LYS A 167 16.42 -11.76 -25.00
CA LYS A 167 17.41 -12.83 -25.04
C LYS A 167 17.42 -13.51 -23.68
N ILE A 168 16.98 -14.76 -23.61
CA ILE A 168 16.89 -15.52 -22.36
C ILE A 168 17.84 -16.70 -22.45
N GLY A 169 18.95 -16.64 -21.70
CA GLY A 169 20.03 -17.59 -21.84
C GLY A 169 20.55 -17.64 -23.28
N LYS A 170 20.44 -18.81 -23.93
CA LYS A 170 20.80 -18.99 -25.35
C LYS A 170 19.63 -18.71 -26.31
N GLY A 171 18.41 -18.63 -25.78
CA GLY A 171 17.17 -18.48 -26.53
C GLY A 171 16.81 -17.03 -26.82
N ARG A 172 15.80 -16.86 -27.67
CA ARG A 172 15.18 -15.56 -27.98
C ARG A 172 13.67 -15.66 -27.80
N ALA A 173 13.09 -14.63 -27.23
CA ALA A 173 11.66 -14.51 -27.04
C ALA A 173 11.15 -13.23 -27.71
N LEU A 174 9.98 -13.33 -28.30
CA LEU A 174 9.24 -12.20 -28.87
C LEU A 174 7.80 -12.31 -28.37
N ALA A 175 7.28 -11.26 -27.75
CA ALA A 175 5.91 -11.23 -27.28
C ALA A 175 5.20 -9.99 -27.78
N TYR A 176 3.97 -10.14 -28.25
CA TYR A 176 3.05 -9.04 -28.52
C TYR A 176 1.89 -9.05 -27.55
N GLY A 177 1.53 -7.85 -27.07
CA GLY A 177 0.40 -7.64 -26.19
C GLY A 177 -0.94 -7.81 -26.88
N GLN A 178 -0.99 -8.21 -28.15
CA GLN A 178 -2.19 -8.29 -28.97
C GLN A 178 -2.00 -9.31 -30.09
N GLU A 179 -3.10 -9.76 -30.70
CA GLU A 179 -3.07 -10.66 -31.85
C GLU A 179 -2.51 -9.91 -33.07
N MET A 180 -1.50 -10.49 -33.72
CA MET A 180 -0.81 -9.86 -34.85
C MET A 180 -1.02 -10.62 -36.17
N PHE A 181 -0.90 -11.96 -36.15
CA PHE A 181 -0.91 -12.77 -37.38
C PHE A 181 -2.21 -12.62 -38.15
N GLY A 182 -3.35 -12.89 -37.50
CA GLY A 182 -4.68 -12.80 -38.08
C GLY A 182 -5.02 -11.38 -38.51
N LYS A 183 -4.70 -10.39 -37.68
CA LYS A 183 -4.97 -8.98 -37.96
C LYS A 183 -4.29 -8.47 -39.23
N ILE A 184 -3.01 -8.75 -39.42
CA ILE A 184 -2.29 -8.35 -40.64
C ILE A 184 -2.79 -9.15 -41.86
N LEU A 185 -3.04 -10.46 -41.72
CA LEU A 185 -3.58 -11.27 -42.82
C LEU A 185 -4.97 -10.80 -43.27
N SER A 186 -5.75 -10.23 -42.36
CA SER A 186 -7.05 -9.62 -42.68
C SER A 186 -6.97 -8.20 -43.25
N ASN A 187 -5.76 -7.65 -43.44
CA ASN A 187 -5.52 -6.26 -43.84
C ASN A 187 -6.20 -5.23 -42.91
N ASP A 188 -6.19 -5.49 -41.59
CA ASP A 188 -6.70 -4.53 -40.60
C ASP A 188 -5.86 -3.25 -40.65
N ALA A 189 -6.51 -2.10 -40.87
CA ALA A 189 -5.85 -0.81 -41.04
C ALA A 189 -5.04 -0.38 -39.80
N GLY A 190 -5.42 -0.87 -38.61
CA GLY A 190 -4.68 -0.61 -37.36
C GLY A 190 -3.36 -1.37 -37.24
N PHE A 191 -3.09 -2.36 -38.10
CA PHE A 191 -1.95 -3.28 -37.97
C PHE A 191 -1.07 -3.33 -39.22
N THR A 192 -1.64 -3.10 -40.40
CA THR A 192 -0.96 -3.36 -41.67
C THR A 192 0.31 -2.51 -41.86
N GLN A 193 0.35 -1.27 -41.34
CA GLN A 193 1.54 -0.42 -41.40
C GLN A 193 2.68 -0.89 -40.48
N PHE A 194 2.42 -1.82 -39.56
CA PHE A 194 3.43 -2.42 -38.68
C PHE A 194 4.05 -3.70 -39.25
N THR A 195 3.59 -4.17 -40.41
CA THR A 195 3.97 -5.48 -40.99
C THR A 195 5.48 -5.66 -41.12
N GLU A 196 6.20 -4.66 -41.63
CA GLU A 196 7.65 -4.84 -41.85
C GLU A 196 8.44 -4.91 -40.53
N VAL A 197 8.03 -4.15 -39.51
CA VAL A 197 8.63 -4.26 -38.17
C VAL A 197 8.33 -5.63 -37.55
N MET A 198 7.12 -6.16 -37.74
CA MET A 198 6.81 -7.53 -37.33
C MET A 198 7.66 -8.56 -38.07
N ASN A 199 7.82 -8.42 -39.39
CA ASN A 199 8.67 -9.31 -40.20
C ASN A 199 10.11 -9.32 -39.66
N ASN A 200 10.68 -8.14 -39.44
CA ASN A 200 12.03 -7.97 -38.90
C ASN A 200 12.16 -8.61 -37.50
N SER A 201 11.15 -8.45 -36.64
CA SER A 201 11.15 -9.06 -35.31
C SER A 201 11.11 -10.59 -35.35
N LEU A 202 10.36 -11.18 -36.28
CA LEU A 202 10.29 -12.64 -36.48
C LEU A 202 11.58 -13.20 -37.09
N ARG A 203 12.19 -12.50 -38.05
CA ARG A 203 13.51 -12.86 -38.60
C ARG A 203 14.57 -12.84 -37.49
N TRP A 204 14.60 -11.78 -36.69
CA TRP A 204 15.50 -11.70 -35.53
C TRP A 204 15.24 -12.82 -34.52
N LEU A 205 13.97 -13.11 -34.21
CA LEU A 205 13.60 -14.20 -33.33
C LEU A 205 14.16 -15.54 -33.84
N ILE A 206 13.95 -15.88 -35.12
CA ILE A 206 14.28 -17.19 -35.68
C ILE A 206 15.79 -17.31 -36.01
N ALA A 207 16.36 -16.31 -36.68
CA ALA A 207 17.72 -16.35 -37.22
C ALA A 207 18.75 -15.56 -36.40
N GLY A 208 18.31 -14.67 -35.52
CA GLY A 208 19.18 -13.76 -34.77
C GLY A 208 19.50 -12.45 -35.50
N ASP A 209 19.04 -12.30 -36.74
CA ASP A 209 19.24 -11.14 -37.62
C ASP A 209 17.88 -10.69 -38.20
N ALA A 210 17.59 -9.39 -38.11
CA ALA A 210 16.32 -8.80 -38.53
C ALA A 210 16.13 -8.77 -40.06
N HIS A 211 17.22 -8.81 -40.83
CA HIS A 211 17.20 -8.68 -42.30
C HIS A 211 17.56 -9.97 -43.03
N GLN A 212 17.88 -11.04 -42.28
CA GLN A 212 18.19 -12.34 -42.87
C GLN A 212 16.93 -13.03 -43.40
N GLU A 213 16.96 -13.40 -44.68
CA GLU A 213 15.91 -14.18 -45.33
C GLU A 213 15.80 -15.61 -44.73
N LEU A 214 14.58 -16.05 -44.45
CA LEU A 214 14.29 -17.38 -43.91
C LEU A 214 14.12 -18.39 -45.04
N LYS A 215 15.24 -18.82 -45.66
CA LYS A 215 15.23 -19.73 -46.83
C LYS A 215 15.04 -21.22 -46.50
N LYS A 216 14.98 -21.59 -45.22
CA LYS A 216 14.80 -22.99 -44.80
C LYS A 216 13.33 -23.31 -44.55
N SER A 217 12.96 -24.57 -44.75
CA SER A 217 11.70 -25.09 -44.21
C SER A 217 11.74 -25.03 -42.69
N LEU A 218 10.67 -24.51 -42.07
CA LEU A 218 10.54 -24.37 -40.62
C LEU A 218 9.55 -25.39 -40.09
N ASN A 219 9.98 -26.17 -39.10
CA ASN A 219 9.09 -26.97 -38.27
C ASN A 219 8.57 -26.10 -37.12
N VAL A 220 7.27 -25.80 -37.10
CA VAL A 220 6.68 -24.85 -36.15
C VAL A 220 5.65 -25.56 -35.27
N ALA A 221 5.81 -25.44 -33.95
CA ALA A 221 4.80 -25.89 -33.00
C ALA A 221 3.90 -24.71 -32.60
N VAL A 222 2.58 -24.87 -32.70
CA VAL A 222 1.61 -23.80 -32.39
C VAL A 222 0.62 -24.27 -31.35
N LYS A 223 0.41 -23.47 -30.31
CA LYS A 223 -0.57 -23.76 -29.25
C LYS A 223 -1.22 -22.48 -28.72
N GLY A 224 -2.50 -22.53 -28.36
CA GLY A 224 -3.23 -21.38 -27.82
C GLY A 224 -3.48 -20.22 -28.81
N THR A 225 -3.23 -20.43 -30.10
CA THR A 225 -3.57 -19.49 -31.18
C THR A 225 -3.84 -20.26 -32.49
N ASN A 226 -4.27 -19.55 -33.55
CA ASN A 226 -4.67 -20.18 -34.80
C ASN A 226 -3.45 -20.60 -35.65
N ALA A 227 -3.18 -21.91 -35.71
CA ALA A 227 -2.04 -22.47 -36.47
C ALA A 227 -2.09 -22.19 -37.98
N ALA A 228 -3.29 -22.08 -38.58
CA ALA A 228 -3.42 -21.76 -39.99
C ALA A 228 -3.01 -20.31 -40.28
N ASN A 229 -3.35 -19.36 -39.41
CA ASN A 229 -2.89 -17.97 -39.52
C ASN A 229 -1.38 -17.87 -39.34
N VAL A 230 -0.80 -18.58 -38.37
CA VAL A 230 0.66 -18.62 -38.17
C VAL A 230 1.34 -19.14 -39.43
N LYS A 231 0.92 -20.32 -39.93
CA LYS A 231 1.47 -20.91 -41.16
C LYS A 231 1.40 -19.93 -42.33
N ARG A 232 0.20 -19.43 -42.62
CA ARG A 232 -0.06 -18.55 -43.75
C ARG A 232 0.75 -17.26 -43.66
N TYR A 233 0.87 -16.66 -42.47
CA TYR A 233 1.67 -15.45 -42.30
C TYR A 233 3.14 -15.70 -42.60
N LEU A 234 3.73 -16.75 -42.03
CA LEU A 234 5.14 -17.08 -42.23
C LEU A 234 5.45 -17.41 -43.70
N GLU A 235 4.52 -18.08 -44.41
CA GLU A 235 4.65 -18.37 -45.84
C GLU A 235 4.48 -17.11 -46.70
N GLU A 236 3.41 -16.34 -46.50
CA GLU A 236 3.06 -15.19 -47.36
C GLU A 236 3.91 -13.93 -47.09
N LYS A 237 4.31 -13.69 -45.83
CA LYS A 237 5.00 -12.45 -45.43
C LYS A 237 6.50 -12.62 -45.22
N LEU A 238 6.95 -13.83 -44.85
CA LEU A 238 8.39 -14.11 -44.64
C LEU A 238 9.01 -15.04 -45.69
N GLY A 239 8.21 -15.62 -46.59
CA GLY A 239 8.69 -16.49 -47.67
C GLY A 239 9.29 -17.81 -47.18
N ALA A 240 9.00 -18.22 -45.94
CA ALA A 240 9.48 -19.47 -45.37
C ALA A 240 8.50 -20.61 -45.69
N ALA A 241 8.99 -21.78 -46.09
CA ALA A 241 8.14 -22.98 -46.14
C ALA A 241 7.85 -23.45 -44.71
N VAL A 242 6.59 -23.74 -44.37
CA VAL A 242 6.20 -24.06 -42.98
C VAL A 242 5.52 -25.41 -42.84
N ASN A 243 6.11 -26.26 -42.01
CA ASN A 243 5.54 -27.50 -41.51
C ASN A 243 5.00 -27.27 -40.09
N ILE A 244 3.67 -27.24 -39.95
CA ILE A 244 3.06 -27.21 -38.61
C ILE A 244 3.21 -28.60 -37.99
N SER A 245 4.01 -28.69 -36.94
CA SER A 245 4.25 -29.92 -36.20
C SER A 245 3.07 -30.23 -35.29
N SER A 246 2.74 -31.53 -35.16
CA SER A 246 1.79 -32.03 -34.16
C SER A 246 2.40 -32.12 -32.74
N CYS A 247 3.64 -31.68 -32.57
CA CYS A 247 4.34 -31.68 -31.29
C CYS A 247 3.61 -30.85 -30.23
N ASN A 248 3.17 -31.50 -29.15
CA ASN A 248 2.61 -30.80 -28.00
C ASN A 248 3.74 -30.29 -27.09
N VAL A 249 4.26 -29.11 -27.39
CA VAL A 249 5.33 -28.45 -26.62
C VAL A 249 4.93 -28.04 -25.20
N LEU A 250 3.67 -28.22 -24.80
CA LEU A 250 3.22 -28.00 -23.41
C LEU A 250 2.94 -29.32 -22.66
N ASP A 251 3.27 -30.46 -23.25
CA ASP A 251 3.29 -31.74 -22.53
C ASP A 251 4.69 -31.95 -21.92
N PRO A 252 4.86 -32.00 -20.58
CA PRO A 252 6.17 -32.22 -19.97
C PRO A 252 6.90 -33.49 -20.41
N ALA A 253 6.19 -34.49 -20.95
CA ALA A 253 6.78 -35.74 -21.44
C ALA A 253 7.30 -35.66 -22.90
N ASN A 254 7.11 -34.53 -23.59
CA ASN A 254 7.46 -34.44 -25.01
C ASN A 254 8.97 -34.38 -25.25
N ALA A 255 9.46 -35.09 -26.27
CA ALA A 255 10.83 -34.98 -26.78
C ALA A 255 10.90 -34.34 -28.18
N CYS A 256 9.76 -34.17 -28.85
CA CYS A 256 9.67 -33.67 -30.23
C CYS A 256 10.09 -32.21 -30.39
N TRP A 257 10.15 -31.43 -29.30
CA TRP A 257 10.58 -30.02 -29.33
C TRP A 257 12.00 -29.84 -29.88
N GLN A 258 12.84 -30.88 -29.83
CA GLN A 258 14.22 -30.83 -30.32
C GLN A 258 14.30 -30.53 -31.83
N ASP A 259 13.32 -30.99 -32.61
CA ASP A 259 13.24 -30.77 -34.07
C ASP A 259 12.42 -29.52 -34.46
N ILE A 260 11.90 -28.77 -33.47
CA ILE A 260 11.11 -27.56 -33.69
C ILE A 260 12.02 -26.35 -33.89
N ASP A 261 11.80 -25.62 -34.98
CA ASP A 261 12.51 -24.38 -35.31
C ASP A 261 11.90 -23.15 -34.65
N LEU A 262 10.59 -23.15 -34.37
CA LEU A 262 9.87 -22.05 -33.72
C LEU A 262 8.71 -22.56 -32.88
N ILE A 263 8.63 -22.09 -31.63
CA ILE A 263 7.51 -22.32 -30.74
C ILE A 263 6.61 -21.08 -30.74
N VAL A 264 5.32 -21.24 -31.03
CA VAL A 264 4.33 -20.17 -31.07
C VAL A 264 3.23 -20.45 -30.05
N LEU A 265 3.15 -19.61 -29.02
CA LEU A 265 2.14 -19.67 -27.98
C LEU A 265 1.17 -18.49 -28.11
N GLY A 266 -0.09 -18.72 -27.76
CA GLY A 266 -1.07 -17.66 -27.55
C GLY A 266 -1.78 -17.82 -26.22
N GLN A 267 -2.56 -16.82 -25.83
CA GLN A 267 -3.18 -16.77 -24.50
C GLN A 267 -4.25 -17.86 -24.26
N SER A 268 -4.73 -18.57 -25.29
CA SER A 268 -5.68 -19.69 -25.12
C SER A 268 -5.01 -20.99 -24.64
N ILE A 269 -3.96 -20.90 -23.82
CA ILE A 269 -3.25 -22.03 -23.17
C ILE A 269 -3.66 -22.26 -21.71
N GLU A 270 -4.63 -21.52 -21.18
CA GLU A 270 -4.99 -21.59 -19.76
C GLU A 270 -5.51 -22.95 -19.28
N SER A 271 -5.98 -23.81 -20.19
CA SER A 271 -6.39 -25.19 -19.86
C SER A 271 -5.25 -26.22 -19.90
N GLU A 272 -4.06 -25.84 -20.36
CA GLU A 272 -2.92 -26.75 -20.51
C GLU A 272 -2.25 -27.05 -19.16
N LYS A 273 -1.52 -28.17 -19.08
CA LYS A 273 -0.86 -28.62 -17.85
C LYS A 273 0.65 -28.68 -18.05
N PHE A 274 1.34 -27.60 -17.67
CA PHE A 274 2.80 -27.52 -17.67
C PHE A 274 3.28 -26.59 -16.57
N ASP A 275 4.55 -26.69 -16.21
CA ASP A 275 5.23 -25.77 -15.30
C ASP A 275 6.25 -24.91 -16.05
N GLN A 276 6.68 -23.82 -15.43
CA GLN A 276 7.55 -22.81 -16.06
C GLN A 276 8.85 -23.42 -16.57
N GLU A 277 9.39 -24.40 -15.85
CA GLU A 277 10.66 -25.07 -16.10
C GLU A 277 10.72 -25.72 -17.50
N LEU A 278 9.56 -26.11 -18.05
CA LEU A 278 9.49 -26.66 -19.40
C LEU A 278 9.84 -25.58 -20.46
N ILE A 279 9.36 -24.35 -20.25
CA ILE A 279 9.68 -23.23 -21.13
C ILE A 279 11.13 -22.80 -20.94
N ASP A 280 11.61 -22.78 -19.69
CA ASP A 280 13.01 -22.48 -19.35
C ASP A 280 13.97 -23.47 -20.03
N GLN A 281 13.60 -24.76 -20.12
CA GLN A 281 14.36 -25.77 -20.85
C GLN A 281 14.51 -25.42 -22.34
N TYR A 282 13.44 -24.98 -23.00
CA TYR A 282 13.47 -24.62 -24.42
C TYR A 282 14.37 -23.41 -24.68
N LEU A 283 14.23 -22.37 -23.85
CA LEU A 283 15.05 -21.16 -23.96
C LEU A 283 16.52 -21.45 -23.67
N SER A 284 16.82 -22.29 -22.68
CA SER A 284 18.18 -22.73 -22.36
C SER A 284 18.83 -23.52 -23.50
N ALA A 285 18.03 -24.26 -24.28
CA ALA A 285 18.46 -24.97 -25.49
C ALA A 285 18.57 -24.06 -26.73
N GLY A 286 18.26 -22.77 -26.62
CA GLY A 286 18.36 -21.81 -27.72
C GLY A 286 17.14 -21.78 -28.64
N LYS A 287 16.01 -22.37 -28.24
CA LYS A 287 14.79 -22.37 -29.07
C LYS A 287 14.15 -20.98 -29.09
N PRO A 288 13.71 -20.49 -30.25
CA PRO A 288 12.96 -19.25 -30.34
C PRO A 288 11.50 -19.46 -29.94
N LEU A 289 10.97 -18.54 -29.13
CA LEU A 289 9.60 -18.55 -28.65
C LEU A 289 8.88 -17.25 -29.01
N TYR A 290 7.74 -17.37 -29.68
CA TYR A 290 6.80 -16.28 -29.93
C TYR A 290 5.58 -16.40 -29.03
N PHE A 291 5.13 -15.28 -28.46
CA PHE A 291 3.85 -15.18 -27.76
C PHE A 291 2.97 -14.06 -28.33
N GLN A 292 1.66 -14.28 -28.43
CA GLN A 292 0.69 -13.19 -28.62
C GLN A 292 -0.52 -13.29 -27.69
N ALA A 293 -0.90 -12.17 -27.09
CA ALA A 293 -2.12 -12.07 -26.31
C ALA A 293 -3.37 -11.99 -27.22
N SER A 294 -4.52 -12.39 -26.70
CA SER A 294 -5.84 -12.26 -27.33
C SER A 294 -6.90 -11.64 -26.42
N TYR A 295 -6.55 -11.37 -25.15
CA TYR A 295 -7.42 -10.87 -24.10
C TYR A 295 -6.67 -9.98 -23.10
N TRP A 296 -7.40 -9.17 -22.33
CA TRP A 296 -6.84 -8.14 -21.46
C TRP A 296 -6.37 -8.63 -20.08
N ASP A 297 -6.68 -9.87 -19.70
CA ASP A 297 -6.39 -10.43 -18.37
C ASP A 297 -5.38 -11.60 -18.44
N VAL A 298 -4.58 -11.78 -17.40
CA VAL A 298 -3.49 -12.77 -17.37
C VAL A 298 -3.85 -13.93 -16.47
N GLY A 299 -4.03 -15.11 -17.07
CA GLY A 299 -4.22 -16.35 -16.36
C GLY A 299 -2.90 -16.97 -15.87
N SER A 300 -3.03 -18.06 -15.10
CA SER A 300 -1.89 -18.72 -14.46
C SER A 300 -0.85 -19.26 -15.45
N ASN A 301 -1.27 -19.81 -16.59
CA ASN A 301 -0.34 -20.38 -17.56
C ASN A 301 0.34 -19.30 -18.41
N THR A 302 -0.39 -18.25 -18.78
CA THR A 302 0.23 -17.07 -19.40
C THR A 302 1.28 -16.46 -18.46
N GLN A 303 0.99 -16.37 -17.15
CA GLN A 303 1.96 -15.88 -16.18
C GLN A 303 3.22 -16.77 -16.10
N LYS A 304 3.09 -18.10 -16.17
CA LYS A 304 4.25 -19.02 -16.24
C LYS A 304 5.11 -18.72 -17.47
N VAL A 305 4.49 -18.54 -18.65
CA VAL A 305 5.23 -18.19 -19.87
C VAL A 305 5.93 -16.84 -19.71
N PHE A 306 5.23 -15.82 -19.21
CA PHE A 306 5.78 -14.49 -18.98
C PHE A 306 6.96 -14.50 -18.01
N ASN A 307 6.88 -15.25 -16.92
CA ASN A 307 8.00 -15.42 -16.00
C ASN A 307 9.22 -16.04 -16.71
N ALA A 308 9.03 -17.11 -17.49
CA ALA A 308 10.12 -17.77 -18.23
C ALA A 308 10.79 -16.84 -19.26
N ILE A 309 10.00 -16.03 -19.98
CA ILE A 309 10.52 -15.09 -20.99
C ILE A 309 10.89 -13.71 -20.42
N GLY A 310 10.85 -13.55 -19.10
CA GLY A 310 11.24 -12.32 -18.42
C GLY A 310 10.32 -11.13 -18.68
N ILE A 311 9.02 -11.33 -18.80
CA ILE A 311 8.00 -10.29 -19.03
C ILE A 311 7.11 -10.09 -17.80
N GLN A 312 6.74 -8.84 -17.58
CA GLN A 312 5.69 -8.43 -16.65
C GLN A 312 4.60 -7.68 -17.43
N SER A 313 3.37 -7.76 -16.95
CA SER A 313 2.21 -7.25 -17.69
C SER A 313 1.14 -6.62 -16.80
N ASN A 314 0.35 -5.72 -17.38
CA ASN A 314 -0.92 -5.27 -16.81
C ASN A 314 -1.98 -5.02 -17.90
N HIS A 315 -3.24 -4.79 -17.48
CA HIS A 315 -4.38 -4.78 -18.40
C HIS A 315 -4.57 -3.47 -19.18
N ASN A 316 -4.93 -3.55 -20.46
CA ASN A 316 -5.29 -2.39 -21.28
C ASN A 316 -6.78 -2.01 -21.22
N TYR A 317 -7.62 -2.78 -20.51
CA TYR A 317 -9.09 -2.70 -20.62
C TYR A 317 -9.69 -1.28 -20.51
N PHE A 318 -9.17 -0.46 -19.60
CA PHE A 318 -9.68 0.90 -19.32
C PHE A 318 -8.88 2.02 -20.00
N ARG A 319 -7.91 1.69 -20.86
CA ARG A 319 -7.03 2.70 -21.47
C ARG A 319 -7.69 3.35 -22.67
N ASP A 320 -7.44 4.64 -22.82
CA ASP A 320 -7.85 5.38 -24.03
C ASP A 320 -7.15 4.78 -25.25
N PRO A 321 -7.86 4.54 -26.37
CA PRO A 321 -7.26 4.00 -27.59
C PRO A 321 -6.02 4.75 -28.08
N ASN A 322 -5.97 6.09 -27.92
CA ASN A 322 -4.80 6.88 -28.33
C ASN A 322 -3.57 6.62 -27.47
N THR A 323 -3.76 6.14 -26.23
CA THR A 323 -2.64 5.72 -25.35
C THR A 323 -2.02 4.40 -25.81
N LEU A 324 -2.75 3.62 -26.62
CA LEU A 324 -2.32 2.33 -27.16
C LEU A 324 -1.95 2.41 -28.65
N ARG A 325 -1.64 3.62 -29.12
CA ARG A 325 -1.30 3.90 -30.51
C ARG A 325 0.19 4.16 -30.65
N ILE A 326 0.80 3.49 -31.62
CA ILE A 326 2.05 3.87 -32.24
C ILE A 326 1.70 4.68 -33.49
N SER A 327 2.09 5.95 -33.56
CA SER A 327 1.90 6.75 -34.78
C SER A 327 3.11 6.65 -35.71
N ASN A 328 2.88 6.98 -36.98
CA ASN A 328 3.89 7.11 -38.02
C ASN A 328 4.64 8.46 -38.01
N SER A 329 4.33 9.36 -37.07
CA SER A 329 4.98 10.67 -36.96
C SER A 329 6.16 10.70 -36.00
N MET A 330 6.34 9.65 -35.19
CA MET A 330 7.38 9.62 -34.16
C MET A 330 8.69 9.07 -34.70
N SER A 331 9.77 9.84 -34.53
CA SER A 331 11.10 9.42 -34.97
C SER A 331 11.61 8.20 -34.20
N ILE A 332 12.51 7.43 -34.81
CA ILE A 332 13.14 6.29 -34.13
C ILE A 332 13.97 6.73 -32.90
N GLU A 333 14.52 7.94 -32.90
CA GLU A 333 15.24 8.50 -31.75
C GLU A 333 14.28 8.89 -30.61
N GLU A 334 13.09 9.42 -30.93
CA GLU A 334 12.03 9.62 -29.94
C GLU A 334 11.53 8.30 -29.36
N ARG A 335 11.41 7.25 -30.19
CA ARG A 335 11.09 5.88 -29.72
C ARG A 335 12.15 5.36 -28.77
N TRP A 336 13.43 5.52 -29.12
CA TRP A 336 14.56 5.17 -28.24
C TRP A 336 14.42 5.86 -26.88
N LYS A 337 14.23 7.19 -26.84
CA LYS A 337 14.05 7.95 -25.58
C LYS A 337 12.88 7.47 -24.73
N ARG A 338 11.80 6.98 -25.37
CA ARG A 338 10.60 6.47 -24.69
C ARG A 338 10.76 5.09 -24.08
N MET A 339 11.65 4.25 -24.60
CA MET A 339 11.95 2.95 -23.97
C MET A 339 13.18 2.98 -23.07
N ASN A 340 14.14 3.84 -23.41
CA ASN A 340 15.49 3.71 -22.88
C ASN A 340 15.58 4.21 -21.44
N GLN A 341 16.41 3.50 -20.69
CA GLN A 341 16.82 3.83 -19.32
C GLN A 341 18.33 3.71 -19.10
N VAL A 342 19.06 3.14 -20.06
CA VAL A 342 20.50 2.91 -19.94
C VAL A 342 21.30 4.19 -20.15
N ASP A 343 20.80 5.17 -20.91
CA ASP A 343 21.53 6.43 -21.12
C ASP A 343 21.65 7.22 -19.82
N ASP A 344 20.56 7.30 -19.03
CA ASP A 344 20.58 7.99 -17.74
C ASP A 344 21.45 7.24 -16.71
N LEU A 345 21.52 5.90 -16.79
CA LEU A 345 22.47 5.11 -15.99
C LEU A 345 23.92 5.41 -16.37
N ILE A 346 24.23 5.45 -17.67
CA ILE A 346 25.57 5.76 -18.18
C ILE A 346 26.00 7.15 -17.67
N GLN A 347 25.13 8.16 -17.78
CA GLN A 347 25.41 9.49 -17.23
C GLN A 347 25.60 9.47 -15.72
N THR A 348 24.79 8.69 -14.99
CA THR A 348 24.92 8.55 -13.53
C THR A 348 26.27 7.93 -13.15
N LEU A 349 26.71 6.87 -13.84
CA LEU A 349 27.99 6.22 -13.60
C LEU A 349 29.17 7.11 -14.01
N GLN A 350 29.06 7.83 -15.12
CA GLN A 350 30.05 8.83 -15.55
C GLN A 350 30.20 9.92 -14.49
N TYR A 351 29.11 10.47 -13.96
CA TYR A 351 29.16 11.46 -12.87
C TYR A 351 29.90 10.92 -11.63
N PHE A 352 29.72 9.65 -11.27
CA PHE A 352 30.44 9.07 -10.13
C PHE A 352 31.93 8.80 -10.40
N ILE A 353 32.33 8.61 -11.66
CA ILE A 353 33.72 8.40 -12.07
C ILE A 353 34.45 9.73 -12.23
N ASP A 354 33.83 10.68 -12.94
CA ASP A 354 34.34 12.02 -13.21
C ASP A 354 33.18 13.02 -13.15
N PRO A 355 32.92 13.65 -11.98
CA PRO A 355 31.82 14.60 -11.83
C PRO A 355 31.89 15.80 -12.79
N ALA A 356 33.08 16.14 -13.31
CA ALA A 356 33.24 17.23 -14.26
C ALA A 356 32.72 16.88 -15.67
N SER A 357 32.54 15.59 -15.98
CA SER A 357 32.09 15.13 -17.29
C SER A 357 30.56 15.21 -17.49
N VAL A 358 29.79 15.48 -16.44
CA VAL A 358 28.32 15.50 -16.47
C VAL A 358 27.78 16.74 -15.77
N THR A 359 26.90 17.47 -16.45
CA THR A 359 26.16 18.59 -15.84
C THR A 359 25.10 18.06 -14.90
N LEU A 360 25.28 18.27 -13.59
CA LEU A 360 24.39 17.73 -12.56
C LEU A 360 22.97 18.36 -12.56
N GLY A 361 22.88 19.65 -12.88
CA GLY A 361 21.63 20.42 -12.73
C GLY A 361 21.17 20.54 -11.28
N GLU A 362 19.92 20.98 -11.07
CA GLU A 362 19.32 21.04 -9.74
C GLU A 362 18.99 19.64 -9.23
N LEU A 363 19.42 19.33 -8.00
CA LEU A 363 19.09 18.06 -7.34
C LEU A 363 17.70 18.12 -6.69
N ASN A 364 16.74 17.48 -7.33
CA ASN A 364 15.38 17.28 -6.83
C ASN A 364 14.82 15.96 -7.38
N SER A 365 13.57 15.65 -7.04
CA SER A 365 12.92 14.39 -7.47
C SER A 365 12.82 14.24 -8.99
N SER A 366 12.87 15.32 -9.77
CA SER A 366 12.72 15.29 -11.22
C SER A 366 14.05 15.22 -11.97
N ASN A 367 15.17 15.31 -11.27
CA ASN A 367 16.50 15.21 -11.86
C ASN A 367 16.70 13.82 -12.51
N ALA A 368 17.26 13.78 -13.73
CA ALA A 368 17.42 12.54 -14.50
C ALA A 368 18.31 11.51 -13.81
N LEU A 369 19.40 11.93 -13.17
CA LEU A 369 20.30 11.02 -12.44
C LEU A 369 19.60 10.46 -11.19
N ILE A 370 18.81 11.29 -10.50
CA ILE A 370 17.99 10.85 -9.37
C ILE A 370 16.93 9.82 -9.81
N GLN A 371 16.27 10.05 -10.95
CA GLN A 371 15.30 9.12 -11.51
C GLN A 371 15.96 7.81 -11.93
N SER A 372 17.14 7.86 -12.55
CA SER A 372 17.94 6.68 -12.88
C SER A 372 18.24 5.83 -11.63
N ILE A 373 18.70 6.45 -10.55
CA ILE A 373 18.95 5.75 -9.28
C ILE A 373 17.67 5.06 -8.76
N ARG A 374 16.52 5.75 -8.79
CA ARG A 374 15.22 5.20 -8.34
C ARG A 374 14.74 4.04 -9.21
N THR A 375 14.95 4.10 -10.52
CA THR A 375 14.62 3.00 -11.45
C THR A 375 15.34 1.71 -11.05
N HIS A 376 16.64 1.78 -10.77
CA HIS A 376 17.43 0.61 -10.36
C HIS A 376 17.09 0.13 -8.94
N SER A 377 16.74 1.04 -8.03
CA SER A 377 16.16 0.69 -6.72
C SER A 377 14.87 -0.12 -6.88
N SER A 378 14.01 0.28 -7.82
CA SER A 378 12.73 -0.40 -8.09
C SER A 378 12.93 -1.78 -8.72
N ALA A 379 13.99 -1.94 -9.54
CA ALA A 379 14.41 -3.24 -10.06
C ALA A 379 14.78 -4.23 -8.94
N LEU A 380 15.59 -3.76 -7.97
CA LEU A 380 16.00 -4.55 -6.81
C LEU A 380 14.80 -4.91 -5.92
N GLN A 381 13.88 -3.95 -5.70
CA GLN A 381 12.62 -4.22 -5.02
C GLN A 381 11.81 -5.31 -5.72
N GLY A 382 11.75 -5.30 -7.05
CA GLY A 382 11.06 -6.32 -7.84
C GLY A 382 11.63 -7.72 -7.64
N LEU A 383 12.96 -7.86 -7.62
CA LEU A 383 13.63 -9.13 -7.31
C LEU A 383 13.30 -9.60 -5.88
N ASN A 384 13.43 -8.72 -4.90
CA ASN A 384 13.15 -9.04 -3.50
C ASN A 384 11.70 -9.45 -3.26
N ALA A 385 10.74 -8.80 -3.92
CA ALA A 385 9.32 -9.18 -3.87
C ALA A 385 9.04 -10.59 -4.44
N GLN A 386 9.93 -11.10 -5.30
CA GLN A 386 9.89 -12.47 -5.82
C GLN A 386 10.66 -13.46 -4.93
N GLY A 387 11.36 -12.99 -3.89
CA GLY A 387 12.24 -13.80 -3.05
C GLY A 387 13.58 -14.08 -3.73
N ARG A 388 14.01 -13.19 -4.63
CA ARG A 388 15.27 -13.26 -5.39
C ARG A 388 16.21 -12.13 -5.00
N SER A 389 17.50 -12.37 -5.20
CA SER A 389 18.60 -11.42 -5.01
C SER A 389 19.09 -10.92 -6.37
N ALA A 390 19.75 -9.76 -6.37
CA ALA A 390 20.58 -9.35 -7.50
C ALA A 390 21.65 -10.41 -7.84
N PHE A 391 22.09 -11.20 -6.86
CA PHE A 391 23.12 -12.23 -7.01
C PHE A 391 22.55 -13.65 -7.24
N SER A 392 21.24 -13.80 -7.39
CA SER A 392 20.65 -15.08 -7.80
C SER A 392 21.23 -15.56 -9.13
N GLU A 393 21.46 -16.87 -9.26
CA GLU A 393 22.10 -17.47 -10.44
C GLU A 393 21.33 -17.19 -11.74
N ASP A 394 20.00 -17.16 -11.63
CA ASP A 394 19.06 -16.89 -12.71
C ASP A 394 18.89 -15.38 -13.02
N ASN A 395 19.56 -14.48 -12.27
CA ASN A 395 19.57 -13.06 -12.56
C ASN A 395 20.76 -12.69 -13.46
N ALA A 396 20.44 -12.35 -14.72
CA ALA A 396 21.41 -11.94 -15.73
C ALA A 396 21.83 -10.48 -15.63
N ASN A 397 21.13 -9.65 -14.84
CA ASN A 397 21.46 -8.22 -14.72
C ASN A 397 22.74 -7.99 -13.89
N ALA A 398 23.86 -8.01 -14.59
CA ALA A 398 25.18 -7.86 -14.01
C ALA A 398 25.43 -6.43 -13.47
N VAL A 399 24.79 -5.42 -14.05
CA VAL A 399 24.85 -4.02 -13.57
C VAL A 399 24.30 -3.91 -12.16
N LEU A 400 23.12 -4.48 -11.87
CA LEU A 400 22.52 -4.43 -10.53
C LEU A 400 23.45 -5.03 -9.46
N LYS A 401 24.17 -6.11 -9.79
CA LYS A 401 25.18 -6.71 -8.89
C LYS A 401 26.26 -5.70 -8.52
N ALA A 402 26.82 -4.98 -9.51
CA ALA A 402 27.81 -3.95 -9.25
C ALA A 402 27.24 -2.75 -8.47
N LEU A 403 26.04 -2.28 -8.81
CA LEU A 403 25.42 -1.14 -8.11
C LEU A 403 25.25 -1.42 -6.61
N VAL A 404 24.82 -2.64 -6.25
CA VAL A 404 24.70 -3.07 -4.83
C VAL A 404 26.06 -3.11 -4.14
N LEU A 405 27.09 -3.66 -4.79
CA LEU A 405 28.45 -3.71 -4.22
C LEU A 405 29.08 -2.32 -4.07
N ILE A 406 28.85 -1.42 -5.04
CA ILE A 406 29.30 -0.02 -4.98
C ILE A 406 28.60 0.70 -3.82
N ALA A 407 27.30 0.48 -3.64
CA ALA A 407 26.56 1.01 -2.50
C ALA A 407 27.14 0.52 -1.17
N ASP A 408 27.48 -0.76 -1.06
CA ASP A 408 28.15 -1.30 0.14
C ASP A 408 29.53 -0.69 0.37
N LEU A 409 30.29 -0.35 -0.69
CA LEU A 409 31.59 0.29 -0.54
C LEU A 409 31.47 1.75 -0.06
N TRP A 410 30.41 2.45 -0.46
CA TRP A 410 30.17 3.83 -0.03
C TRP A 410 29.53 3.94 1.36
N ARG A 411 28.69 2.98 1.75
CA ARG A 411 27.88 3.09 2.96
C ARG A 411 28.67 3.31 4.25
N PRO A 412 29.83 2.66 4.48
CA PRO A 412 30.64 2.87 5.69
C PRO A 412 31.01 4.34 5.95
N ASP A 413 31.10 5.14 4.89
CA ASP A 413 31.50 6.56 4.96
C ASP A 413 30.31 7.52 4.93
N VAL A 414 29.07 7.00 4.82
CA VAL A 414 27.85 7.82 4.89
C VAL A 414 27.71 8.45 6.27
N ASN A 415 27.47 9.76 6.30
CA ASN A 415 27.13 10.52 7.50
C ASN A 415 25.97 11.47 7.19
N TYR A 416 24.83 11.24 7.83
CA TYR A 416 23.62 12.05 7.64
C TYR A 416 23.67 13.40 8.37
N THR A 417 24.65 13.61 9.25
CA THR A 417 24.78 14.86 10.02
C THR A 417 25.26 15.99 9.12
N GLY A 418 24.39 16.97 8.85
CA GLY A 418 24.73 18.16 8.06
C GLY A 418 24.83 17.93 6.55
N LEU A 419 24.47 16.74 6.06
CA LEU A 419 24.54 16.41 4.64
C LEU A 419 23.54 17.25 3.83
N SER A 420 24.04 17.96 2.81
CA SER A 420 23.25 18.88 1.99
C SER A 420 23.66 18.85 0.53
N LYS A 421 22.65 18.77 -0.36
CA LYS A 421 22.80 18.79 -1.82
C LYS A 421 23.48 20.06 -2.37
N ASN A 422 23.43 21.17 -1.63
CA ASN A 422 23.94 22.46 -2.09
C ASN A 422 25.42 22.68 -1.73
N SER A 423 25.91 22.03 -0.68
CA SER A 423 27.29 22.22 -0.18
C SER A 423 28.23 21.08 -0.57
N ASP A 424 27.72 19.85 -0.65
CA ASP A 424 28.50 18.67 -1.08
C ASP A 424 27.63 17.75 -1.97
N PRO A 425 27.45 18.13 -3.25
CA PRO A 425 26.59 17.38 -4.17
C PRO A 425 27.08 15.96 -4.45
N LEU A 426 28.40 15.73 -4.47
CA LEU A 426 28.95 14.41 -4.76
C LEU A 426 28.70 13.43 -3.60
N THR A 427 28.97 13.84 -2.36
CA THR A 427 28.67 13.00 -1.17
C THR A 427 27.17 12.80 -1.03
N PHE A 428 26.36 13.82 -1.33
CA PHE A 428 24.91 13.69 -1.38
C PHE A 428 24.48 12.61 -2.38
N MET A 429 24.99 12.66 -3.62
CA MET A 429 24.64 11.70 -4.66
C MET A 429 25.11 10.27 -4.34
N LYS A 430 26.31 10.10 -3.78
CA LYS A 430 26.81 8.78 -3.34
C LYS A 430 25.96 8.22 -2.22
N THR A 431 25.59 9.05 -1.24
CA THR A 431 24.69 8.65 -0.13
C THR A 431 23.33 8.25 -0.67
N TYR A 432 22.76 9.08 -1.56
CA TYR A 432 21.45 8.83 -2.16
C TYR A 432 21.43 7.52 -2.96
N ALA A 433 22.47 7.26 -3.77
CA ALA A 433 22.62 6.00 -4.50
C ALA A 433 22.83 4.81 -3.56
N SER A 434 23.67 4.96 -2.53
CA SER A 434 23.89 3.93 -1.51
C SER A 434 22.60 3.54 -0.79
N ASP A 435 21.74 4.51 -0.49
CA ASP A 435 20.45 4.26 0.17
C ASP A 435 19.36 3.73 -0.77
N ALA A 436 19.57 3.81 -2.08
CA ALA A 436 18.62 3.35 -3.08
C ALA A 436 18.95 1.94 -3.61
N TRP A 437 20.23 1.64 -3.83
CA TRP A 437 20.70 0.37 -4.41
C TRP A 437 20.85 -0.72 -3.35
N LEU A 438 19.70 -1.14 -2.81
CA LEU A 438 19.60 -2.08 -1.70
C LEU A 438 19.03 -3.41 -2.17
N ASP A 439 19.78 -4.49 -1.91
CA ASP A 439 19.31 -5.86 -2.01
C ASP A 439 19.25 -6.47 -0.61
N TYR A 440 18.03 -6.76 -0.16
CA TYR A 440 17.76 -7.31 1.16
C TYR A 440 17.80 -8.84 1.17
N SER A 441 17.71 -9.52 0.02
CA SER A 441 17.59 -10.98 -0.10
C SER A 441 18.96 -11.68 -0.16
N ARG A 442 19.93 -11.29 0.69
CA ARG A 442 21.30 -11.80 0.65
C ARG A 442 21.94 -11.93 2.04
N SER A 443 23.19 -12.41 2.09
CA SER A 443 23.88 -12.75 3.34
C SER A 443 24.90 -11.71 3.84
N THR A 444 25.26 -10.73 3.01
CA THR A 444 26.31 -9.74 3.35
C THR A 444 25.87 -8.36 2.91
N ALA A 445 26.21 -7.33 3.68
CA ALA A 445 26.01 -5.92 3.36
C ALA A 445 26.99 -5.09 4.20
N ALA A 446 27.12 -3.80 3.90
CA ALA A 446 27.79 -2.86 4.79
C ALA A 446 26.76 -1.97 5.51
N ALA A 447 27.12 -1.45 6.69
CA ALA A 447 26.37 -0.44 7.43
C ALA A 447 27.17 0.87 7.52
N SER A 448 26.50 2.00 7.73
CA SER A 448 27.20 3.25 8.07
C SER A 448 27.78 3.16 9.47
N LYS A 449 29.03 3.59 9.64
CA LYS A 449 29.69 3.66 10.95
C LYS A 449 29.02 4.65 11.91
N THR A 450 28.27 5.62 11.39
CA THR A 450 27.60 6.66 12.19
C THR A 450 26.13 6.35 12.49
N GLY A 451 25.62 5.20 12.03
CA GLY A 451 24.22 4.81 12.17
C GLY A 451 23.34 5.35 11.04
N ALA A 452 22.03 5.14 11.17
CA ALA A 452 21.03 5.50 10.15
C ALA A 452 20.34 6.84 10.47
N GLY A 453 21.10 7.85 10.88
CA GLY A 453 20.55 9.13 11.33
C GLY A 453 19.67 8.97 12.57
N ASP A 454 18.48 9.56 12.55
CA ASP A 454 17.50 9.44 13.65
C ASP A 454 16.64 8.15 13.59
N TYR A 455 16.87 7.26 12.62
CA TYR A 455 16.18 5.98 12.50
C TYR A 455 16.82 4.87 13.35
N MET A 456 18.15 4.77 13.38
CA MET A 456 18.86 3.72 14.11
C MET A 456 20.22 4.24 14.62
N PRO A 457 20.52 4.11 15.92
CA PRO A 457 21.82 4.53 16.47
C PRO A 457 22.97 3.62 15.99
N ALA A 458 24.19 4.17 15.98
CA ALA A 458 25.39 3.42 15.63
C ALA A 458 25.61 2.20 16.54
N ALA A 459 25.33 2.33 17.84
CA ALA A 459 25.47 1.27 18.84
C ALA A 459 24.66 0.00 18.55
N ALA A 460 23.60 0.09 17.73
CA ALA A 460 22.83 -1.08 17.33
C ALA A 460 23.71 -2.11 16.59
N GLN A 461 24.77 -1.68 15.90
CA GLN A 461 25.71 -2.56 15.20
C GLN A 461 26.44 -3.54 16.12
N ASP A 462 26.64 -3.16 17.39
CA ASP A 462 27.39 -3.97 18.36
C ASP A 462 26.52 -5.04 19.03
N MET A 463 25.20 -4.98 18.86
CA MET A 463 24.27 -5.95 19.44
C MET A 463 24.57 -7.38 18.96
N ALA A 464 24.63 -8.31 19.90
CA ALA A 464 24.79 -9.73 19.60
C ALA A 464 23.54 -10.29 18.88
N VAL A 465 23.78 -11.24 17.99
CA VAL A 465 22.73 -11.97 17.25
C VAL A 465 22.78 -13.45 17.59
N SER A 466 21.67 -14.16 17.47
CA SER A 466 21.62 -15.59 17.73
C SER A 466 22.48 -16.39 16.75
N SER A 467 23.32 -17.27 17.30
CA SER A 467 24.11 -18.25 16.54
C SER A 467 23.28 -19.45 16.07
N ASP A 468 22.21 -19.76 16.80
CA ASP A 468 21.38 -20.95 16.60
C ASP A 468 19.97 -20.57 16.13
N TRP A 469 19.26 -21.57 15.60
CA TRP A 469 17.87 -21.42 15.18
C TRP A 469 16.93 -21.29 16.39
N GLU A 470 16.16 -20.21 16.41
CA GLU A 470 15.06 -19.98 17.34
C GLU A 470 13.72 -20.26 16.65
N THR A 471 12.82 -20.99 17.30
CA THR A 471 11.44 -21.17 16.82
C THR A 471 10.55 -20.06 17.37
N ILE A 472 9.87 -19.33 16.48
CA ILE A 472 9.01 -18.18 16.79
C ILE A 472 7.59 -18.46 16.30
N THR A 473 6.62 -18.34 17.20
CA THR A 473 5.19 -18.42 16.86
C THR A 473 4.61 -17.02 16.77
N VAL A 474 4.02 -16.68 15.62
CA VAL A 474 3.45 -15.35 15.35
C VAL A 474 1.94 -15.45 15.27
N THR A 475 1.24 -14.73 16.13
CA THR A 475 -0.24 -14.61 16.10
C THR A 475 -0.71 -13.84 14.86
N ILE A 476 -1.66 -14.40 14.12
CA ILE A 476 -2.26 -13.82 12.92
C ILE A 476 -3.70 -13.36 13.20
N PRO A 477 -3.96 -12.07 13.39
CA PRO A 477 -5.27 -11.58 13.84
C PRO A 477 -6.32 -11.52 12.74
N GLN A 478 -5.93 -11.29 11.49
CA GLN A 478 -6.82 -11.13 10.33
C GLN A 478 -6.28 -11.88 9.09
N SER A 479 -6.98 -11.84 7.95
CA SER A 479 -6.60 -12.66 6.78
C SER A 479 -5.39 -12.13 6.00
N SER A 480 -5.17 -10.82 6.04
CA SER A 480 -4.02 -10.15 5.42
C SER A 480 -3.59 -8.96 6.26
N GLY A 481 -2.29 -8.71 6.36
CA GLY A 481 -1.77 -7.59 7.14
C GLY A 481 -0.27 -7.65 7.35
N VAL A 482 0.20 -6.83 8.29
CA VAL A 482 1.58 -6.78 8.75
C VAL A 482 1.56 -7.01 10.27
N THR A 483 2.53 -7.70 10.83
CA THR A 483 2.64 -7.89 12.28
C THR A 483 4.09 -8.01 12.72
N ALA A 484 4.43 -7.52 13.92
CA ALA A 484 5.75 -7.69 14.48
C ALA A 484 6.08 -9.18 14.74
N ILE A 485 7.28 -9.60 14.35
CA ILE A 485 7.81 -10.96 14.62
C ILE A 485 8.40 -11.06 16.05
N GLY A 486 8.81 -9.92 16.63
CA GLY A 486 9.46 -9.90 17.93
C GLY A 486 10.97 -10.21 17.90
N ARG A 487 11.59 -10.07 16.73
CA ARG A 487 13.04 -10.12 16.54
C ARG A 487 13.51 -8.90 15.75
N ALA A 488 14.76 -8.51 15.94
CA ALA A 488 15.40 -7.39 15.25
C ALA A 488 16.35 -7.90 14.17
N SER A 489 16.37 -7.19 13.04
CA SER A 489 17.51 -7.19 12.13
C SER A 489 18.51 -6.17 12.65
N ILE A 490 19.74 -6.63 12.90
CA ILE A 490 20.86 -5.77 13.30
C ILE A 490 21.54 -5.23 12.03
N PRO A 491 21.91 -3.92 11.98
CA PRO A 491 22.49 -3.34 10.78
C PRO A 491 23.66 -4.17 10.23
N ALA A 492 23.55 -4.56 8.95
CA ALA A 492 24.51 -5.39 8.22
C ALA A 492 24.81 -6.78 8.81
N LYS A 493 23.96 -7.33 9.69
CA LYS A 493 24.00 -8.73 10.11
C LYS A 493 22.84 -9.50 9.49
N ALA A 494 23.16 -10.58 8.76
CA ALA A 494 22.16 -11.37 8.07
C ALA A 494 21.29 -12.19 9.05
N VAL A 495 20.04 -12.35 8.65
CA VAL A 495 19.03 -13.16 9.30
C VAL A 495 18.64 -14.28 8.33
N ASP A 496 18.68 -15.51 8.82
CA ASP A 496 18.17 -16.67 8.09
C ASP A 496 16.77 -17.00 8.61
N ILE A 497 15.82 -17.23 7.70
CA ILE A 497 14.41 -17.45 8.02
C ILE A 497 13.89 -18.70 7.29
N GLN A 498 13.30 -19.62 8.04
CA GLN A 498 12.57 -20.76 7.50
C GLN A 498 11.11 -20.70 7.92
N ILE A 499 10.22 -21.01 6.98
CA ILE A 499 8.81 -21.24 7.28
C ILE A 499 8.69 -22.66 7.84
N ALA A 500 8.38 -22.79 9.13
CA ALA A 500 8.11 -24.09 9.73
C ALA A 500 6.64 -24.49 9.55
N ASP A 501 5.72 -23.53 9.67
CA ASP A 501 4.30 -23.74 9.43
C ASP A 501 3.64 -22.42 8.96
N ALA A 502 3.09 -22.43 7.76
CA ALA A 502 2.42 -21.27 7.17
C ALA A 502 0.91 -21.22 7.44
N GLN A 503 0.28 -22.32 7.87
CA GLN A 503 -1.19 -22.43 7.97
C GLN A 503 -1.93 -21.91 6.73
N GLY A 504 -1.37 -22.14 5.54
CA GLY A 504 -1.92 -21.69 4.24
C GLY A 504 -1.64 -20.23 3.86
N ALA A 505 -0.97 -19.44 4.73
CA ALA A 505 -0.65 -18.04 4.46
C ALA A 505 0.53 -17.88 3.48
N SER A 506 0.42 -16.88 2.60
CA SER A 506 1.55 -16.35 1.85
C SER A 506 2.29 -15.33 2.71
N MET A 507 3.62 -15.40 2.75
CA MET A 507 4.42 -14.61 3.69
C MET A 507 5.60 -13.88 3.04
N ALA A 508 5.89 -12.69 3.55
CA ALA A 508 7.07 -11.90 3.22
C ALA A 508 7.60 -11.21 4.48
N VAL A 509 8.90 -10.95 4.56
CA VAL A 509 9.54 -10.25 5.69
C VAL A 509 9.95 -8.84 5.28
N GLN A 510 9.92 -7.90 6.21
CA GLN A 510 10.55 -6.58 6.06
C GLN A 510 11.08 -6.06 7.40
N THR A 511 11.90 -5.01 7.40
CA THR A 511 12.12 -4.20 8.60
C THR A 511 11.08 -3.09 8.69
N SER A 512 10.54 -2.87 9.89
CA SER A 512 9.62 -1.79 10.25
C SER A 512 8.31 -1.74 9.46
N HIS A 513 7.28 -1.10 10.01
CA HIS A 513 6.04 -0.79 9.31
C HIS A 513 5.75 0.71 9.45
N ILE A 514 6.36 1.50 8.56
CA ILE A 514 6.30 2.96 8.56
C ILE A 514 5.83 3.48 7.20
N ARG A 515 5.16 4.64 7.21
CA ARG A 515 4.57 5.27 6.01
C ARG A 515 5.39 6.43 5.46
N THR A 516 6.19 7.07 6.31
CA THR A 516 6.98 8.26 5.95
C THR A 516 8.37 8.22 6.57
N TRP A 517 9.31 8.88 5.90
CA TRP A 517 10.72 9.01 6.31
C TRP A 517 11.28 10.39 5.93
N GLY A 518 10.42 11.35 5.58
CA GLY A 518 10.80 12.69 5.11
C GLY A 518 11.43 12.69 3.70
N SER A 519 11.91 13.84 3.26
CA SER A 519 12.56 14.00 1.96
C SER A 519 14.02 14.42 2.13
N PRO A 520 14.97 13.81 1.39
CA PRO A 520 16.37 14.22 1.43
C PRO A 520 16.62 15.55 0.70
N PHE A 521 15.63 16.06 -0.04
CA PHE A 521 15.74 17.29 -0.82
C PHE A 521 15.27 18.53 -0.08
N ASP A 522 14.70 18.36 1.12
CA ASP A 522 14.17 19.46 1.93
C ASP A 522 15.30 20.35 2.44
N ASP A 523 14.99 21.62 2.74
CA ASP A 523 15.97 22.60 3.24
C ASP A 523 16.66 22.15 4.54
N SER A 524 16.02 21.25 5.28
CA SER A 524 16.57 20.68 6.50
C SER A 524 17.64 19.61 6.28
N GLY A 525 17.96 19.29 5.02
CA GLY A 525 19.02 18.37 4.61
C GLY A 525 18.65 16.88 4.69
N TYR A 526 19.63 16.04 4.41
CA TYR A 526 19.47 14.59 4.30
C TYR A 526 19.73 13.89 5.65
N LYS A 527 18.69 13.81 6.49
CA LYS A 527 18.81 13.46 7.93
C LYS A 527 18.93 11.97 8.28
N ARG A 528 18.64 11.07 7.34
CA ARG A 528 18.46 9.63 7.53
C ARG A 528 18.42 8.93 6.18
N PRO A 529 18.45 7.58 6.09
CA PRO A 529 18.40 6.90 4.80
C PRO A 529 17.20 7.29 3.93
N LEU A 530 17.37 7.26 2.60
CA LEU A 530 16.30 7.54 1.62
C LEU A 530 15.02 6.76 1.90
N ARG A 531 15.17 5.50 2.33
CA ARG A 531 14.09 4.65 2.83
C ARG A 531 14.70 3.70 3.87
N PRO A 532 14.52 3.95 5.17
CA PRO A 532 15.22 3.18 6.21
C PRO A 532 14.55 1.83 6.52
N ASN A 533 13.26 1.68 6.22
CA ASN A 533 12.57 0.40 6.28
C ASN A 533 12.76 -0.37 4.97
N SER A 534 12.95 -1.69 5.07
CA SER A 534 13.19 -2.50 3.87
C SER A 534 11.97 -2.55 2.96
N PHE A 535 12.19 -2.99 1.73
CA PHE A 535 11.12 -3.56 0.92
C PHE A 535 10.69 -4.90 1.53
N SER A 536 9.51 -5.39 1.14
CA SER A 536 9.06 -6.73 1.50
C SER A 536 9.82 -7.77 0.66
N VAL A 537 10.43 -8.73 1.34
CA VAL A 537 11.14 -9.87 0.74
C VAL A 537 10.27 -11.10 0.90
N LYS A 538 9.86 -11.72 -0.21
CA LYS A 538 9.03 -12.94 -0.16
C LYS A 538 9.77 -14.08 0.54
N LEU A 539 9.06 -14.81 1.38
CA LEU A 539 9.56 -16.04 2.01
C LEU A 539 9.06 -17.25 1.20
N ASN A 540 10.00 -18.02 0.67
CA ASN A 540 9.70 -19.25 -0.05
C ASN A 540 9.63 -20.43 0.93
N ALA A 541 8.58 -21.25 0.78
CA ALA A 541 8.40 -22.47 1.57
C ALA A 541 9.50 -23.49 1.25
N GLY A 542 9.95 -24.23 2.26
CA GLY A 542 11.02 -25.24 2.11
C GLY A 542 12.42 -24.68 1.87
N ALA A 543 12.58 -23.35 1.82
CA ALA A 543 13.87 -22.69 1.60
C ALA A 543 14.42 -22.05 2.88
N GLU A 544 15.75 -21.92 2.94
CA GLU A 544 16.42 -21.03 3.88
C GLU A 544 16.49 -19.62 3.28
N ASN A 545 15.51 -18.79 3.66
CA ASN A 545 15.39 -17.44 3.13
C ASN A 545 16.43 -16.53 3.80
N LYS A 546 17.24 -15.85 2.98
CA LYS A 546 18.23 -14.89 3.45
C LYS A 546 17.63 -13.49 3.52
N PHE A 547 17.87 -12.78 4.62
CA PHE A 547 17.46 -11.40 4.79
C PHE A 547 18.56 -10.58 5.45
N ILE A 548 18.89 -9.40 4.91
CA ILE A 548 19.84 -8.48 5.54
C ILE A 548 19.41 -7.04 5.32
N SER A 549 19.47 -6.21 6.35
CA SER A 549 19.23 -4.77 6.25
C SER A 549 20.48 -4.00 6.65
N PRO A 550 21.00 -3.07 5.83
CA PRO A 550 22.13 -2.22 6.23
C PRO A 550 21.76 -1.21 7.31
N PHE A 551 20.47 -0.97 7.53
CA PHE A 551 19.96 -0.01 8.51
C PHE A 551 19.37 -0.68 9.76
N GLY A 552 19.13 -2.00 9.68
CA GLY A 552 18.42 -2.75 10.71
C GLY A 552 16.96 -2.35 10.89
N GLY A 553 16.35 -2.83 11.97
CA GLY A 553 14.99 -2.49 12.38
C GLY A 553 14.21 -3.70 12.90
N PRO A 554 13.05 -3.47 13.56
CA PRO A 554 12.12 -4.53 13.94
C PRO A 554 11.75 -5.38 12.72
N LEU A 555 11.85 -6.71 12.82
CA LEU A 555 11.35 -7.60 11.77
C LEU A 555 9.82 -7.66 11.82
N MET A 556 9.21 -7.41 10.67
CA MET A 556 7.77 -7.45 10.45
C MET A 556 7.43 -8.55 9.44
N LEU A 557 6.39 -9.31 9.74
CA LEU A 557 5.81 -10.31 8.85
C LEU A 557 4.65 -9.69 8.08
N ASN A 558 4.77 -9.64 6.76
CA ASN A 558 3.64 -9.41 5.85
C ASN A 558 3.00 -10.76 5.56
N TYR A 559 1.68 -10.84 5.68
CA TYR A 559 0.94 -12.07 5.41
C TYR A 559 -0.33 -11.79 4.60
N SER A 560 -0.75 -12.77 3.82
CA SER A 560 -2.03 -12.79 3.11
C SER A 560 -2.58 -14.20 2.99
N ASN A 561 -3.87 -14.32 2.70
CA ASN A 561 -4.59 -15.59 2.63
C ASN A 561 -4.53 -16.43 3.92
N ALA A 562 -4.35 -15.78 5.07
CA ALA A 562 -4.29 -16.44 6.36
C ALA A 562 -5.70 -16.66 6.94
N ALA A 563 -5.83 -17.67 7.80
CA ALA A 563 -6.99 -17.81 8.65
C ALA A 563 -6.91 -16.80 9.81
N ALA A 564 -7.87 -15.89 9.91
CA ALA A 564 -7.92 -14.93 11.01
C ALA A 564 -7.97 -15.65 12.37
N GLY A 565 -7.10 -15.27 13.31
CA GLY A 565 -6.98 -15.89 14.64
C GLY A 565 -6.06 -17.12 14.70
N SER A 566 -5.42 -17.49 13.58
CA SER A 566 -4.44 -18.57 13.53
C SER A 566 -3.06 -18.11 14.03
N THR A 567 -2.09 -19.03 14.01
CA THR A 567 -0.68 -18.76 14.28
C THR A 567 0.16 -19.34 13.15
N VAL A 568 1.24 -18.66 12.77
CA VAL A 568 2.28 -19.21 11.90
C VAL A 568 3.56 -19.44 12.70
N THR A 569 4.39 -20.36 12.24
CA THR A 569 5.66 -20.69 12.91
C THR A 569 6.84 -20.46 11.97
N LEU A 570 7.81 -19.68 12.44
CA LEU A 570 9.06 -19.39 11.76
C LEU A 570 10.23 -19.98 12.55
N LYS A 571 11.29 -20.39 11.87
CA LYS A 571 12.62 -20.55 12.50
C LYS A 571 13.49 -19.40 12.05
N ILE A 572 14.20 -18.77 12.99
CA ILE A 572 15.01 -17.59 12.74
C ILE A 572 16.38 -17.76 13.38
N LYS A 573 17.45 -17.42 12.67
CA LYS A 573 18.85 -17.40 13.14
C LYS A 573 19.50 -16.10 12.69
N GLY A 574 20.47 -15.58 13.44
CA GLY A 574 21.16 -14.32 13.11
C GLY A 574 20.35 -13.06 13.44
N SER A 575 19.28 -13.20 14.23
CA SER A 575 18.47 -12.07 14.71
C SER A 575 18.79 -11.71 16.17
N ALA A 576 18.35 -10.55 16.64
CA ALA A 576 18.50 -10.16 18.05
C ALA A 576 17.14 -10.00 18.74
N LYS A 577 17.12 -10.18 20.07
CA LYS A 577 16.04 -9.70 20.92
C LYS A 577 16.20 -8.19 21.14
N TYR A 578 15.08 -7.50 21.29
CA TYR A 578 15.03 -6.07 21.60
C TYR A 578 13.83 -5.80 22.52
N ALA A 579 13.54 -4.53 22.81
CA ALA A 579 12.35 -4.12 23.55
C ALA A 579 11.05 -4.43 22.77
N HIS A 580 10.62 -5.68 22.85
CA HIS A 580 9.39 -6.19 22.27
C HIS A 580 8.52 -6.80 23.37
N PHE A 581 7.27 -6.34 23.44
CA PHE A 581 6.27 -6.85 24.37
C PHE A 581 5.09 -7.38 23.57
N ASP A 582 4.82 -8.69 23.65
CA ASP A 582 3.70 -9.34 22.96
C ASP A 582 2.67 -9.86 23.95
N PHE A 583 1.59 -9.11 24.13
CA PHE A 583 0.46 -9.47 24.99
C PHE A 583 -0.62 -10.26 24.23
N THR A 584 -0.39 -10.67 22.99
CA THR A 584 -1.27 -11.62 22.30
C THR A 584 -0.99 -13.07 22.71
N GLN A 585 0.11 -13.29 23.43
CA GLN A 585 0.50 -14.57 24.02
C GLN A 585 0.98 -14.33 25.47
N PRO A 586 1.01 -15.36 26.34
CA PRO A 586 1.57 -15.23 27.68
C PRO A 586 3.07 -14.86 27.63
N MET A 587 3.46 -13.79 28.33
CA MET A 587 4.87 -13.42 28.54
C MET A 587 5.32 -13.82 29.94
N THR A 588 6.55 -14.36 30.04
CA THR A 588 7.14 -14.63 31.36
C THR A 588 7.68 -13.34 32.00
N ALA A 589 7.79 -13.30 33.33
CA ALA A 589 8.43 -12.17 34.02
C ALA A 589 9.89 -11.96 33.57
N ALA A 590 10.60 -13.04 33.23
CA ALA A 590 11.96 -12.95 32.71
C ALA A 590 12.00 -12.27 31.33
N ASP A 591 11.07 -12.60 30.43
CA ASP A 591 10.97 -11.97 29.11
C ASP A 591 10.63 -10.49 29.21
N MET A 592 9.67 -10.13 30.08
CA MET A 592 9.31 -8.72 30.33
C MET A 592 10.48 -7.92 30.92
N ASN A 593 11.24 -8.49 31.85
CA ASN A 593 12.43 -7.85 32.42
C ASN A 593 13.54 -7.65 31.37
N ALA A 594 13.77 -8.64 30.50
CA ALA A 594 14.75 -8.54 29.42
C ALA A 594 14.36 -7.47 28.38
N ALA A 595 13.07 -7.42 28.00
CA ALA A 595 12.54 -6.38 27.11
C ALA A 595 12.65 -4.98 27.74
N SER A 596 12.35 -4.86 29.03
CA SER A 596 12.49 -3.61 29.80
C SER A 596 13.94 -3.13 29.88
N ALA A 597 14.88 -4.03 30.16
CA ALA A 597 16.31 -3.70 30.16
C ALA A 597 16.77 -3.24 28.77
N SER A 598 16.30 -3.90 27.70
CA SER A 598 16.60 -3.52 26.31
C SER A 598 16.04 -2.13 25.96
N LEU A 599 14.86 -1.76 26.49
CA LEU A 599 14.29 -0.43 26.29
C LEU A 599 15.15 0.65 26.96
N GLN A 600 15.67 0.35 28.14
CA GLN A 600 16.49 1.26 28.93
C GLN A 600 17.93 1.39 28.42
N SER A 601 18.50 0.36 27.79
CA SER A 601 19.87 0.41 27.27
C SER A 601 20.04 1.39 26.10
N ARG A 602 18.97 1.64 25.34
CA ARG A 602 18.95 2.52 24.15
C ARG A 602 19.86 2.05 23.02
N GLU A 603 20.38 0.83 23.10
CA GLU A 603 21.24 0.24 22.07
C GLU A 603 20.46 0.02 20.78
N PHE A 604 19.23 -0.51 20.89
CA PHE A 604 18.33 -0.65 19.77
C PHE A 604 17.44 0.60 19.62
N GLY A 605 17.37 1.15 18.41
CA GLY A 605 16.68 2.41 18.11
C GLY A 605 15.16 2.36 18.24
N TRP A 606 14.56 1.17 18.32
CA TRP A 606 13.11 0.97 18.27
C TRP A 606 12.60 0.09 19.42
N ASN A 607 11.32 0.22 19.72
CA ASN A 607 10.58 -0.73 20.56
C ASN A 607 9.21 -1.01 19.94
N THR A 608 8.64 -2.16 20.28
CA THR A 608 7.30 -2.53 19.83
C THR A 608 6.46 -3.14 20.93
N PHE A 609 5.16 -2.78 20.93
CA PHE A 609 4.15 -3.36 21.82
C PHE A 609 3.05 -3.96 20.97
N LYS A 610 2.71 -5.22 21.22
CA LYS A 610 1.69 -5.96 20.47
C LYS A 610 0.57 -6.35 21.42
N PHE A 611 -0.64 -5.93 21.08
CA PHE A 611 -1.87 -6.18 21.82
C PHE A 611 -2.90 -6.82 20.89
N THR A 612 -3.97 -7.38 21.45
CA THR A 612 -5.13 -7.77 20.64
C THR A 612 -5.74 -6.53 19.97
N GLY A 613 -5.76 -6.48 18.64
CA GLY A 613 -6.32 -5.38 17.85
C GLY A 613 -5.40 -4.15 17.71
N GLY A 614 -4.17 -4.19 18.20
CA GLY A 614 -3.27 -3.04 18.19
C GLY A 614 -1.80 -3.37 18.23
N GLU A 615 -0.99 -2.67 17.43
CA GLU A 615 0.46 -2.80 17.46
C GLU A 615 1.13 -1.43 17.44
N ILE A 616 2.11 -1.23 18.30
CA ILE A 616 2.87 0.00 18.41
C ILE A 616 4.30 -0.27 17.96
N GLN A 617 4.83 0.61 17.12
CA GLN A 617 6.25 0.71 16.82
C GLN A 617 6.68 2.15 17.07
N GLN A 618 7.75 2.39 17.84
CA GLN A 618 8.22 3.75 18.09
C GLN A 618 9.71 3.78 18.37
N ILE A 619 10.35 4.91 18.08
CA ILE A 619 11.77 5.06 18.41
C ILE A 619 11.96 5.12 19.93
N THR A 620 13.01 4.47 20.42
CA THR A 620 13.33 4.38 21.86
C THR A 620 13.39 5.75 22.55
N PRO A 621 14.00 6.81 21.98
CA PRO A 621 13.99 8.13 22.59
C PRO A 621 12.58 8.70 22.85
N TYR A 622 11.64 8.44 21.94
CA TYR A 622 10.26 8.92 22.08
C TYR A 622 9.47 8.13 23.10
N ALA A 623 9.62 6.81 23.13
CA ALA A 623 9.03 5.96 24.16
C ALA A 623 9.51 6.37 25.56
N LEU A 624 10.82 6.58 25.74
CA LEU A 624 11.39 7.00 27.02
C LEU A 624 10.90 8.39 27.46
N LYS A 625 10.74 9.32 26.50
CA LYS A 625 10.17 10.64 26.78
C LYS A 625 8.70 10.55 27.23
N ALA A 626 7.88 9.73 26.55
CA ALA A 626 6.48 9.53 26.89
C ALA A 626 6.29 8.76 28.21
N MET A 627 7.19 7.81 28.49
CA MET A 627 7.23 7.03 29.73
C MET A 627 7.50 7.91 30.96
N GLY A 628 8.36 8.94 30.83
CA GLY A 628 8.71 9.82 31.93
C GLY A 628 9.32 9.04 33.11
N ASN A 629 8.73 9.16 34.30
CA ASN A 629 9.19 8.49 35.52
C ASN A 629 8.52 7.13 35.77
N LEU A 630 7.68 6.64 34.86
CA LEU A 630 7.05 5.33 34.99
C LEU A 630 8.06 4.20 34.77
N THR A 631 7.80 3.05 35.38
CA THR A 631 8.46 1.81 34.95
C THR A 631 7.94 1.41 33.56
N PRO A 632 8.72 0.67 32.74
CA PRO A 632 8.25 0.18 31.45
C PRO A 632 6.90 -0.55 31.53
N ASP A 633 6.74 -1.45 32.51
CA ASP A 633 5.48 -2.17 32.73
C ASP A 633 4.30 -1.23 33.00
N ALA A 634 4.48 -0.23 33.87
CA ALA A 634 3.41 0.72 34.20
C ALA A 634 3.05 1.63 33.01
N TYR A 635 4.03 1.98 32.18
CA TYR A 635 3.81 2.76 30.97
C TYR A 635 3.03 1.98 29.91
N ILE A 636 3.44 0.74 29.65
CA ILE A 636 2.79 -0.14 28.66
C ILE A 636 1.38 -0.51 29.12
N GLU A 637 1.20 -0.83 30.41
CA GLU A 637 -0.11 -1.17 30.96
C GLU A 637 -1.09 0.01 30.91
N ARG A 638 -0.61 1.25 31.14
CA ARG A 638 -1.42 2.45 30.96
C ARG A 638 -1.87 2.63 29.52
N ILE A 639 -0.98 2.42 28.55
CA ILE A 639 -1.33 2.44 27.12
C ILE A 639 -2.38 1.39 26.81
N LYS A 640 -2.15 0.14 27.21
CA LYS A 640 -3.09 -0.97 27.01
C LYS A 640 -4.46 -0.65 27.57
N THR A 641 -4.50 -0.21 28.83
CA THR A 641 -5.74 0.08 29.56
C THR A 641 -6.53 1.23 28.94
N VAL A 642 -5.87 2.38 28.69
CA VAL A 642 -6.57 3.60 28.26
C VAL A 642 -6.87 3.60 26.77
N ILE A 643 -5.93 3.14 25.94
CA ILE A 643 -6.09 3.17 24.49
C ILE A 643 -6.93 1.98 24.03
N PHE A 644 -6.43 0.75 24.21
CA PHE A 644 -7.04 -0.42 23.60
C PHE A 644 -8.21 -0.98 24.41
N ASP A 645 -8.00 -1.32 25.69
CA ASP A 645 -9.02 -2.00 26.49
C ASP A 645 -10.28 -1.14 26.65
N SER A 646 -10.12 0.16 26.88
CA SER A 646 -11.25 1.09 27.01
C SER A 646 -12.07 1.18 25.72
N ASN A 647 -11.41 1.21 24.57
CA ASN A 647 -12.08 1.19 23.27
C ASN A 647 -12.80 -0.15 23.05
N HIS A 648 -12.11 -1.27 23.30
CA HIS A 648 -12.65 -2.59 23.04
C HIS A 648 -13.83 -2.93 23.96
N MET A 649 -13.79 -2.46 25.21
CA MET A 649 -14.90 -2.60 26.16
C MET A 649 -16.14 -1.85 25.68
N ALA A 650 -15.98 -0.60 25.24
CA ALA A 650 -17.08 0.22 24.71
C ALA A 650 -17.67 -0.37 23.44
N ASN A 651 -16.84 -0.96 22.59
CA ASN A 651 -17.29 -1.63 21.37
C ASN A 651 -17.85 -3.04 21.60
N GLY A 652 -17.66 -3.63 22.78
CA GLY A 652 -18.17 -4.97 23.10
C GLY A 652 -17.50 -6.10 22.35
N TYR A 653 -16.20 -5.98 22.10
CA TYR A 653 -15.44 -7.08 21.52
C TYR A 653 -15.23 -8.20 22.56
N ARG A 654 -15.31 -9.45 22.12
CA ARG A 654 -15.24 -10.65 22.96
C ARG A 654 -13.88 -10.87 23.64
N ASN A 655 -12.84 -10.14 23.23
CA ASN A 655 -11.55 -10.15 23.91
C ASN A 655 -11.60 -9.39 25.25
N MET A 656 -12.67 -8.62 25.50
CA MET A 656 -12.93 -8.00 26.79
C MET A 656 -14.02 -8.79 27.53
N PRO A 657 -13.80 -9.15 28.80
CA PRO A 657 -14.81 -9.86 29.57
C PRO A 657 -16.06 -8.99 29.76
N LEU A 658 -17.22 -9.63 29.73
CA LEU A 658 -18.49 -9.03 30.13
C LEU A 658 -18.59 -9.08 31.66
N ASP A 659 -19.02 -7.98 32.27
CA ASP A 659 -19.48 -7.98 33.65
C ASP A 659 -20.75 -8.84 33.80
N SER A 660 -21.00 -9.32 35.01
CA SER A 660 -22.11 -10.24 35.29
C SER A 660 -23.47 -9.66 34.92
N SER A 661 -23.69 -8.36 35.15
CA SER A 661 -24.91 -7.64 34.76
C SER A 661 -25.10 -7.66 33.24
N THR A 662 -24.06 -7.29 32.47
CA THR A 662 -24.13 -7.31 31.01
C THR A 662 -24.42 -8.71 30.47
N GLN A 663 -23.75 -9.73 31.01
CA GLN A 663 -23.98 -11.12 30.58
C GLN A 663 -25.42 -11.58 30.85
N GLN A 664 -25.95 -11.29 32.04
CA GLN A 664 -27.34 -11.59 32.38
C GLN A 664 -28.31 -10.86 31.46
N TYR A 665 -28.02 -9.60 31.13
CA TYR A 665 -28.91 -8.82 30.29
C TYR A 665 -28.86 -9.24 28.82
N CYS A 666 -27.69 -9.59 28.29
CA CYS A 666 -27.56 -10.25 26.99
C CYS A 666 -28.42 -11.52 26.90
N ASN A 667 -28.40 -12.36 27.94
CA ASN A 667 -29.23 -13.56 28.00
C ASN A 667 -30.72 -13.21 28.03
N ALA A 668 -31.12 -12.19 28.79
CA ALA A 668 -32.51 -11.71 28.84
C ALA A 668 -33.00 -11.14 27.49
N LEU A 669 -32.11 -10.50 26.74
CA LEU A 669 -32.38 -10.02 25.37
C LEU A 669 -32.35 -11.15 24.33
N GLY A 670 -31.85 -12.33 24.69
CA GLY A 670 -31.65 -13.46 23.78
C GLY A 670 -30.55 -13.20 22.74
N TRP A 671 -29.56 -12.39 23.09
CA TRP A 671 -28.47 -11.96 22.21
C TRP A 671 -27.25 -12.86 22.39
N ASP A 672 -26.62 -13.24 21.27
CA ASP A 672 -25.23 -13.66 21.31
C ASP A 672 -24.39 -12.41 21.53
N CYS A 673 -23.67 -12.35 22.66
CA CYS A 673 -22.78 -11.24 23.02
C CYS A 673 -21.31 -11.66 23.11
N THR A 674 -21.00 -12.95 22.85
CA THR A 674 -19.64 -13.51 23.06
C THR A 674 -19.11 -14.31 21.87
N GLY A 675 -19.94 -14.59 20.87
CA GLY A 675 -19.60 -15.40 19.70
C GLY A 675 -18.62 -14.72 18.74
N GLU A 676 -18.24 -15.45 17.69
CA GLU A 676 -17.18 -15.06 16.75
C GLU A 676 -17.47 -13.76 15.98
N ILE A 677 -18.73 -13.38 15.84
CA ILE A 677 -19.14 -12.11 15.22
C ILE A 677 -18.72 -10.88 16.04
N HIS A 678 -18.20 -11.07 17.26
CA HIS A 678 -17.70 -10.02 18.15
C HIS A 678 -16.20 -10.10 18.38
N ARG A 679 -15.46 -10.77 17.49
CA ARG A 679 -14.00 -10.70 17.51
C ARG A 679 -13.48 -9.27 17.53
N ALA A 680 -12.31 -9.10 18.15
CA ALA A 680 -11.55 -7.87 18.11
C ALA A 680 -11.35 -7.41 16.65
N PRO A 681 -11.20 -6.09 16.41
CA PRO A 681 -11.07 -5.55 15.07
C PRO A 681 -9.72 -5.93 14.46
N ASN A 682 -9.55 -5.59 13.19
CA ASN A 682 -8.25 -5.65 12.54
C ASN A 682 -7.23 -4.80 13.32
N VAL A 683 -5.95 -5.16 13.22
CA VAL A 683 -4.88 -4.45 13.92
C VAL A 683 -4.79 -3.00 13.47
N GLN A 684 -4.89 -2.08 14.44
CA GLN A 684 -4.45 -0.70 14.27
C GLN A 684 -2.96 -0.60 14.60
N HIS A 685 -2.14 -0.21 13.63
CA HIS A 685 -0.73 0.09 13.84
C HIS A 685 -0.54 1.54 14.28
N PHE A 686 0.41 1.77 15.17
CA PHE A 686 0.85 3.11 15.57
C PHE A 686 2.36 3.26 15.38
N VAL A 687 2.77 4.43 14.89
CA VAL A 687 4.17 4.79 14.69
C VAL A 687 4.51 6.05 15.48
N GLY A 688 5.37 5.92 16.50
CA GLY A 688 5.95 7.07 17.21
C GLY A 688 7.34 7.42 16.67
N TRP A 689 7.41 8.25 15.63
CA TRP A 689 8.66 8.72 15.04
C TRP A 689 8.47 9.98 14.17
N LEU A 690 7.89 9.81 12.98
CA LEU A 690 7.57 10.88 12.04
C LEU A 690 6.11 10.76 11.65
N ALA A 691 5.39 11.89 11.67
CA ALA A 691 4.03 11.96 11.19
C ALA A 691 4.02 12.25 9.68
N ALA A 692 3.16 11.57 8.94
CA ALA A 692 2.95 11.82 7.51
C ALA A 692 2.29 13.19 7.27
N CYS A 693 1.53 13.68 8.25
CA CYS A 693 0.91 14.98 8.26
C CYS A 693 0.82 15.53 9.69
N GLY A 694 0.94 16.85 9.84
CA GLY A 694 0.79 17.51 11.15
C GLY A 694 1.72 16.94 12.23
N PHE A 695 1.20 16.89 13.47
CA PHE A 695 1.89 16.31 14.63
C PHE A 695 1.50 14.84 14.88
N LEU A 696 0.22 14.52 14.66
CA LEU A 696 -0.36 13.19 14.59
C LEU A 696 -1.13 13.11 13.27
N CYS A 697 -1.01 12.00 12.56
CA CYS A 697 -1.71 11.76 11.31
C CYS A 697 -2.47 10.43 11.37
N SER A 698 -3.69 10.45 10.86
CA SER A 698 -4.56 9.29 10.80
C SER A 698 -4.13 8.26 9.74
N GLY A 699 -4.67 7.06 9.90
CA GLY A 699 -4.54 5.92 8.99
C GLY A 699 -3.98 4.67 9.68
N ASN A 700 -3.44 3.72 8.89
CA ASN A 700 -2.90 2.47 9.43
C ASN A 700 -1.55 2.13 8.78
N PRO A 701 -0.41 2.44 9.43
CA PRO A 701 -0.30 3.01 10.78
C PRO A 701 -0.85 4.43 10.94
N SER A 702 -1.34 4.76 12.13
CA SER A 702 -1.45 6.15 12.59
C SER A 702 -0.06 6.56 13.06
N ASP A 703 0.42 7.74 12.67
CA ASP A 703 1.81 8.13 12.87
C ASP A 703 1.94 9.49 13.56
N GLY A 704 2.97 9.63 14.39
CA GLY A 704 3.15 10.78 15.27
C GLY A 704 4.59 11.20 15.41
N ALA A 705 4.82 12.51 15.48
CA ALA A 705 6.11 13.11 15.82
C ALA A 705 6.39 13.08 17.34
N ALA A 706 5.91 12.05 18.03
CA ALA A 706 6.03 11.84 19.47
C ALA A 706 5.91 10.35 19.84
N GLY A 707 6.27 10.01 21.07
CA GLY A 707 6.03 8.69 21.64
C GLY A 707 4.57 8.52 22.01
N LEU A 708 4.09 7.28 22.00
CA LEU A 708 2.71 6.99 22.38
C LEU A 708 2.51 7.24 23.87
N ASP A 709 1.41 7.90 24.22
CA ASP A 709 0.99 8.15 25.60
C ASP A 709 -0.52 7.92 25.74
N ILE A 710 -1.08 8.18 26.92
CA ILE A 710 -2.51 8.04 27.20
C ILE A 710 -3.31 9.33 26.90
N GLY A 711 -2.83 10.13 25.94
CA GLY A 711 -3.42 11.40 25.51
C GLY A 711 -4.60 11.23 24.55
N TRP A 712 -5.36 12.32 24.38
CA TRP A 712 -6.55 12.38 23.51
C TRP A 712 -6.26 11.97 22.06
N GLY A 713 -5.15 12.46 21.49
CA GLY A 713 -4.80 12.20 20.09
C GLY A 713 -4.76 10.71 19.76
N TRP A 714 -4.05 9.90 20.54
CA TRP A 714 -3.92 8.46 20.26
C TRP A 714 -5.24 7.69 20.38
N VAL A 715 -6.11 8.05 21.33
CA VAL A 715 -7.43 7.40 21.46
C VAL A 715 -8.40 7.86 20.37
N HIS A 716 -8.28 9.11 19.91
CA HIS A 716 -9.03 9.66 18.78
C HIS A 716 -8.69 8.91 17.48
N GLU A 717 -7.40 8.69 17.23
CA GLU A 717 -6.92 7.95 16.06
C GLU A 717 -7.35 6.47 16.07
N LEU A 718 -7.30 5.80 17.23
CA LEU A 718 -7.86 4.44 17.36
C LEU A 718 -9.37 4.43 17.05
N GLY A 719 -10.09 5.49 17.46
CA GLY A 719 -11.51 5.63 17.23
C GLY A 719 -11.90 5.59 15.76
N HIS A 720 -11.09 6.17 14.86
CA HIS A 720 -11.37 6.11 13.42
C HIS A 720 -11.42 4.68 12.86
N ASN A 721 -10.59 3.77 13.38
CA ASN A 721 -10.56 2.37 12.95
C ASN A 721 -11.73 1.56 13.52
N THR A 722 -12.16 1.90 14.73
CA THR A 722 -13.01 1.03 15.56
C THR A 722 -14.44 1.50 15.70
N VAL A 723 -14.76 2.74 15.28
CA VAL A 723 -16.11 3.30 15.39
C VAL A 723 -17.15 2.44 14.68
N GLN A 724 -18.17 2.01 15.41
CA GLN A 724 -19.28 1.26 14.84
C GLN A 724 -20.35 2.22 14.33
N GLY A 725 -21.15 1.75 13.37
CA GLY A 725 -22.15 2.58 12.72
C GLY A 725 -23.22 3.19 13.64
N VAL A 726 -23.50 2.60 14.80
CA VAL A 726 -24.42 3.13 15.83
C VAL A 726 -23.88 4.36 16.57
N LEU A 727 -22.57 4.65 16.45
CA LEU A 727 -21.96 5.88 16.96
C LEU A 727 -21.91 6.98 15.88
N THR A 728 -22.20 6.64 14.62
CA THR A 728 -22.24 7.57 13.48
C THR A 728 -23.67 8.04 13.23
N MET A 729 -24.12 9.05 13.97
CA MET A 729 -25.45 9.65 13.78
C MET A 729 -25.40 10.66 12.62
N THR A 730 -25.46 10.16 11.38
CA THR A 730 -25.56 11.00 10.18
C THR A 730 -26.80 10.68 9.37
N PHE A 731 -27.49 11.70 8.87
CA PHE A 731 -28.70 11.56 8.08
C PHE A 731 -28.93 12.80 7.18
N PRO A 732 -29.73 12.68 6.10
CA PRO A 732 -30.12 13.83 5.30
C PRO A 732 -30.95 14.81 6.12
N SER A 733 -30.55 16.08 6.12
CA SER A 733 -31.32 17.16 6.76
C SER A 733 -32.72 17.23 6.16
N THR A 734 -33.72 17.41 7.01
CA THR A 734 -35.12 17.58 6.60
C THR A 734 -35.37 18.90 5.86
N GLU A 735 -34.50 19.90 6.05
CA GLU A 735 -34.59 21.19 5.36
C GLU A 735 -33.84 21.17 4.02
N SER A 736 -32.58 20.72 4.03
CA SER A 736 -31.67 20.89 2.88
C SER A 736 -31.38 19.63 2.08
N GLY A 737 -31.74 18.44 2.58
CA GLY A 737 -31.37 17.15 2.01
C GLY A 737 -29.88 16.79 2.09
N LYS A 738 -29.02 17.69 2.60
CA LYS A 738 -27.59 17.43 2.78
C LYS A 738 -27.36 16.53 3.99
N THR A 739 -26.34 15.67 3.94
CA THR A 739 -25.94 14.87 5.11
C THR A 739 -25.42 15.77 6.23
N ILE A 740 -26.05 15.68 7.40
CA ILE A 740 -25.68 16.40 8.62
C ILE A 740 -25.45 15.40 9.75
N GLY A 741 -25.05 15.89 10.93
CA GLY A 741 -24.92 15.10 12.15
C GLY A 741 -23.48 14.87 12.61
N CYS A 742 -23.25 13.73 13.27
CA CYS A 742 -21.98 13.35 13.88
C CYS A 742 -21.22 12.37 12.97
N GLY A 743 -20.39 12.93 12.07
CA GLY A 743 -19.57 12.19 11.10
C GLY A 743 -18.16 11.84 11.60
N THR A 744 -17.20 11.69 10.68
CA THR A 744 -15.85 11.09 10.91
C THR A 744 -15.04 11.67 12.06
N GLU A 745 -15.08 12.99 12.28
CA GLU A 745 -14.31 13.68 13.34
C GLU A 745 -15.13 13.90 14.63
N CYS A 746 -16.40 13.49 14.61
CA CYS A 746 -17.31 13.61 15.75
C CYS A 746 -17.56 12.23 16.38
N ASN A 747 -17.74 11.18 15.57
CA ASN A 747 -18.15 9.86 16.02
C ASN A 747 -17.03 9.11 16.77
N ASN A 748 -15.79 9.22 16.30
CA ASN A 748 -14.61 8.64 16.93
C ASN A 748 -14.33 9.28 18.30
N ASN A 749 -14.67 10.57 18.46
CA ASN A 749 -14.56 11.28 19.74
C ASN A 749 -15.47 10.73 20.84
N ILE A 750 -16.55 10.02 20.47
CA ILE A 750 -17.37 9.30 21.47
C ILE A 750 -16.53 8.21 22.14
N LEU A 751 -15.79 7.41 21.35
CA LEU A 751 -14.89 6.38 21.89
C LEU A 751 -13.70 7.00 22.63
N ALA A 752 -13.12 8.08 22.11
CA ALA A 752 -12.04 8.81 22.79
C ALA A 752 -12.50 9.36 24.15
N GLY A 753 -13.68 9.96 24.21
CA GLY A 753 -14.27 10.50 25.44
C GLY A 753 -14.58 9.41 26.47
N LEU A 754 -15.04 8.22 26.04
CA LEU A 754 -15.20 7.06 26.91
C LEU A 754 -13.85 6.61 27.51
N SER A 755 -12.80 6.54 26.69
CA SER A 755 -11.44 6.26 27.18
C SER A 755 -10.95 7.30 28.19
N MET A 756 -11.24 8.58 27.98
CA MET A 756 -10.87 9.64 28.94
C MET A 756 -11.67 9.56 30.24
N LEU A 757 -12.94 9.13 30.18
CA LEU A 757 -13.76 8.88 31.36
C LEU A 757 -13.17 7.74 32.20
N ARG A 758 -12.81 6.61 31.56
CA ARG A 758 -12.17 5.48 32.24
C ARG A 758 -10.75 5.80 32.75
N LYS A 759 -9.99 6.64 32.03
CA LYS A 759 -8.68 7.14 32.48
C LYS A 759 -8.80 7.95 33.78
N TYR A 760 -9.82 8.79 33.89
CA TYR A 760 -10.07 9.55 35.12
C TYR A 760 -10.44 8.61 36.27
N GLU A 761 -11.35 7.65 36.05
CA GLU A 761 -11.74 6.69 37.08
C GLU A 761 -10.55 5.89 37.63
N ILE A 762 -9.69 5.37 36.75
CA ILE A 762 -8.61 4.45 37.15
C ILE A 762 -7.41 5.20 37.73
N TYR A 763 -7.09 6.39 37.21
CA TYR A 763 -5.84 7.08 37.52
C TYR A 763 -6.01 8.49 38.12
N ALA A 764 -7.24 8.98 38.29
CA ALA A 764 -7.54 10.36 38.67
C ALA A 764 -6.89 11.43 37.75
N LEU A 765 -6.67 11.08 36.47
CA LEU A 765 -6.07 11.96 35.47
C LEU A 765 -7.17 12.61 34.61
N ASP A 766 -7.42 13.89 34.84
CA ASP A 766 -8.45 14.64 34.12
C ASP A 766 -7.93 15.17 32.76
N SER A 767 -8.56 14.73 31.67
CA SER A 767 -8.26 15.22 30.32
C SER A 767 -9.49 15.28 29.40
N ASN A 768 -10.72 15.33 29.96
CA ASN A 768 -11.97 15.22 29.19
C ASN A 768 -12.88 16.47 29.22
N GLY A 769 -12.50 17.52 29.95
CA GLY A 769 -13.46 18.51 30.46
C GLY A 769 -14.54 18.97 29.47
N ALA A 770 -14.18 19.32 28.23
CA ALA A 770 -15.09 19.92 27.25
C ALA A 770 -15.61 18.98 26.14
N ASN A 771 -15.26 17.69 26.13
CA ASN A 771 -15.52 16.81 24.98
C ASN A 771 -17.01 16.42 24.84
N PHE A 772 -17.70 16.14 25.95
CA PHE A 772 -19.16 16.00 25.96
C PHE A 772 -19.80 17.29 26.51
N HIS A 773 -20.26 18.17 25.62
CA HIS A 773 -20.69 19.51 26.00
C HIS A 773 -22.18 19.57 26.41
N HIS A 774 -22.49 18.93 27.54
CA HIS A 774 -23.85 18.88 28.11
C HIS A 774 -24.52 20.25 28.31
N PRO A 775 -23.82 21.30 28.79
CA PRO A 775 -24.41 22.65 28.88
C PRO A 775 -24.90 23.18 27.54
N ARG A 776 -24.14 22.98 26.45
CA ARG A 776 -24.53 23.42 25.11
C ARG A 776 -25.70 22.62 24.56
N LEU A 777 -25.69 21.29 24.76
CA LEU A 777 -26.82 20.44 24.38
C LEU A 777 -28.12 20.86 25.08
N TYR A 778 -28.05 21.14 26.39
CA TYR A 778 -29.21 21.64 27.14
C TYR A 778 -29.64 23.04 26.70
N GLY A 779 -28.68 23.94 26.43
CA GLY A 779 -28.95 25.26 25.87
C GLY A 779 -29.74 25.19 24.56
N ASN A 780 -29.35 24.28 23.65
CA ASN A 780 -30.08 24.04 22.41
C ASN A 780 -31.54 23.60 22.68
N ILE A 781 -31.76 22.71 23.66
CA ILE A 781 -33.12 22.29 24.07
C ILE A 781 -33.90 23.50 24.61
N LYS A 782 -33.31 24.29 25.50
CA LYS A 782 -33.97 25.44 26.12
C LYS A 782 -34.38 26.49 25.09
N ASP A 783 -33.47 26.82 24.18
CA ASP A 783 -33.75 27.79 23.11
C ASP A 783 -34.81 27.26 22.15
N ASN A 784 -34.73 25.97 21.76
CA ASN A 784 -35.73 25.33 20.92
C ASN A 784 -37.13 25.42 21.55
N ARG A 785 -37.27 25.11 22.84
CA ARG A 785 -38.54 25.22 23.58
C ARG A 785 -39.06 26.65 23.73
N SER A 786 -38.20 27.65 23.55
CA SER A 786 -38.55 29.07 23.67
C SER A 786 -39.04 29.68 22.33
N THR A 787 -39.04 28.91 21.24
CA THR A 787 -39.44 29.40 19.90
C THR A 787 -40.96 29.53 19.71
N GLY A 788 -41.77 28.89 20.56
CA GLY A 788 -43.21 28.78 20.38
C GLY A 788 -43.65 27.77 19.30
N LEU A 789 -42.72 27.05 18.67
CA LEU A 789 -43.02 25.99 17.70
C LEU A 789 -43.58 24.73 18.38
N SER A 790 -44.26 23.88 17.61
CA SER A 790 -44.77 22.57 18.08
C SER A 790 -44.65 21.48 17.01
N GLY A 791 -44.83 20.22 17.43
CA GLY A 791 -44.82 19.06 16.53
C GLY A 791 -43.54 18.96 15.70
N GLU A 792 -43.72 18.71 14.40
CA GLU A 792 -42.62 18.55 13.45
C GLU A 792 -41.76 19.81 13.28
N ALA A 793 -42.37 21.00 13.32
CA ALA A 793 -41.64 22.26 13.21
C ALA A 793 -40.66 22.46 14.39
N LEU A 794 -41.06 22.09 15.61
CA LEU A 794 -40.20 22.15 16.78
C LEU A 794 -39.04 21.14 16.68
N ARG A 795 -39.31 19.92 16.18
CA ARG A 795 -38.29 18.89 15.95
C ARG A 795 -37.26 19.35 14.91
N ALA A 796 -37.72 19.87 13.76
CA ALA A 796 -36.85 20.38 12.70
C ALA A 796 -35.97 21.55 13.16
N GLU A 797 -36.52 22.44 14.00
CA GLU A 797 -35.73 23.52 14.61
C GLU A 797 -34.64 22.97 15.56
N MET A 798 -34.94 21.91 16.31
CA MET A 798 -33.93 21.25 17.15
C MET A 798 -32.89 20.52 16.31
N GLU A 799 -33.30 19.95 15.17
CA GLU A 799 -32.39 19.32 14.21
C GLU A 799 -31.32 20.30 13.76
N ASN A 800 -31.73 21.50 13.36
CA ASN A 800 -30.84 22.57 12.93
C ASN A 800 -29.86 22.95 14.06
N ARG A 801 -30.37 23.17 15.28
CA ARG A 801 -29.54 23.61 16.43
C ARG A 801 -28.49 22.59 16.86
N LEU A 802 -28.84 21.30 16.86
CA LEU A 802 -27.95 20.24 17.34
C LEU A 802 -27.14 19.62 16.20
N TRP A 803 -27.80 19.05 15.19
CA TRP A 803 -27.15 18.19 14.21
C TRP A 803 -26.41 18.97 13.12
N GLN A 804 -26.69 20.27 12.97
CA GLN A 804 -25.89 21.20 12.17
C GLN A 804 -24.99 22.11 13.03
N GLY A 805 -24.99 21.91 14.35
CA GLY A 805 -24.27 22.74 15.32
C GLY A 805 -22.95 22.12 15.83
N ASP A 806 -22.69 22.33 17.11
CA ASP A 806 -21.46 21.96 17.83
C ASP A 806 -21.25 20.44 17.93
N ASP A 807 -20.08 19.93 17.54
CA ASP A 807 -19.78 18.50 17.55
C ASP A 807 -19.74 17.90 18.97
N ASN A 808 -19.26 18.63 19.96
CA ASN A 808 -19.20 18.15 21.35
C ASN A 808 -20.61 18.03 21.96
N ALA A 809 -21.55 18.89 21.55
CA ALA A 809 -22.97 18.74 21.88
C ALA A 809 -23.62 17.54 21.18
N LYS A 810 -23.25 17.25 19.92
CA LYS A 810 -23.71 16.04 19.21
C LYS A 810 -23.21 14.77 19.90
N GLN A 811 -21.94 14.72 20.30
CA GLN A 811 -21.36 13.58 21.03
C GLN A 811 -22.09 13.33 22.37
N ALA A 812 -22.49 14.41 23.06
CA ALA A 812 -23.21 14.32 24.31
C ALA A 812 -24.59 13.62 24.20
N PHE A 813 -25.17 13.49 22.99
CA PHE A 813 -26.40 12.73 22.76
C PHE A 813 -26.25 11.26 23.19
N HIS A 814 -25.20 10.57 22.73
CA HIS A 814 -24.97 9.17 23.10
C HIS A 814 -24.71 9.00 24.60
N MET A 815 -24.04 9.98 25.22
CA MET A 815 -23.86 9.99 26.68
C MET A 815 -25.18 10.17 27.41
N GLN A 816 -26.09 11.03 26.95
CA GLN A 816 -27.41 11.17 27.55
C GLN A 816 -28.28 9.90 27.41
N LEU A 817 -28.14 9.16 26.31
CA LEU A 817 -28.78 7.84 26.18
C LEU A 817 -28.21 6.86 27.23
N ALA A 818 -26.89 6.82 27.38
CA ALA A 818 -26.23 5.97 28.37
C ALA A 818 -26.61 6.35 29.81
N TYR A 819 -26.69 7.63 30.13
CA TYR A 819 -27.14 8.12 31.44
C TYR A 819 -28.60 7.73 31.69
N ASN A 820 -29.49 7.91 30.71
CA ASN A 820 -30.89 7.49 30.85
C ASN A 820 -31.00 5.97 31.01
N TYR A 821 -30.17 5.17 30.36
CA TYR A 821 -30.08 3.73 30.59
C TYR A 821 -29.76 3.41 32.06
N THR A 822 -28.75 4.05 32.66
CA THR A 822 -28.41 3.82 34.08
C THR A 822 -29.57 4.12 35.03
N ARG A 823 -30.37 5.15 34.73
CA ARG A 823 -31.51 5.53 35.56
C ARG A 823 -32.73 4.65 35.32
N LEU A 824 -33.10 4.42 34.07
CA LEU A 824 -34.38 3.79 33.70
C LEU A 824 -34.32 2.28 33.69
N HIS A 825 -33.19 1.70 33.28
CA HIS A 825 -33.00 0.26 33.23
C HIS A 825 -32.35 -0.27 34.51
N GLN A 826 -31.22 0.34 34.93
CA GLN A 826 -30.49 -0.14 36.12
C GLN A 826 -31.01 0.45 37.44
N GLY A 827 -31.90 1.44 37.41
CA GLY A 827 -32.48 2.06 38.61
C GLY A 827 -31.48 2.88 39.45
N LYS A 828 -30.33 3.29 38.88
CA LYS A 828 -29.30 4.03 39.61
C LYS A 828 -29.70 5.50 39.80
N SER A 829 -29.36 6.06 40.96
CA SER A 829 -29.62 7.47 41.30
C SER A 829 -28.70 8.44 40.53
N GLN A 830 -27.50 7.99 40.17
CA GLN A 830 -26.55 8.71 39.32
C GLN A 830 -25.92 7.72 38.31
N PRO A 831 -25.54 8.18 37.11
CA PRO A 831 -24.75 7.38 36.18
C PRO A 831 -23.36 7.04 36.75
N ASP A 832 -22.86 5.87 36.39
CA ASP A 832 -21.51 5.42 36.71
C ASP A 832 -20.80 4.87 35.47
N LEU A 833 -19.49 4.63 35.57
CA LEU A 833 -18.67 4.13 34.47
C LEU A 833 -19.22 2.80 33.92
N GLN A 834 -19.59 1.87 34.81
CA GLN A 834 -20.08 0.55 34.41
C GLN A 834 -21.36 0.65 33.56
N GLY A 835 -22.36 1.41 33.99
CA GLY A 835 -23.62 1.52 33.29
C GLY A 835 -23.48 2.27 31.95
N VAL A 836 -22.61 3.28 31.90
CA VAL A 836 -22.29 3.96 30.63
C VAL A 836 -21.66 3.01 29.63
N TYR A 837 -20.68 2.21 30.07
CA TYR A 837 -20.01 1.24 29.22
C TYR A 837 -20.93 0.08 28.81
N GLU A 838 -21.78 -0.42 29.71
CA GLU A 838 -22.76 -1.47 29.40
C GLU A 838 -23.71 -1.02 28.28
N PHE A 839 -24.26 0.20 28.35
CA PHE A 839 -25.11 0.73 27.28
C PHE A 839 -24.39 0.81 25.94
N MET A 840 -23.21 1.45 25.90
CA MET A 840 -22.43 1.62 24.68
C MET A 840 -22.06 0.27 24.06
N ARG A 841 -21.64 -0.68 24.90
CA ARG A 841 -21.33 -2.05 24.53
C ARG A 841 -22.52 -2.76 23.89
N LEU A 842 -23.68 -2.74 24.55
CA LEU A 842 -24.90 -3.39 24.05
C LEU A 842 -25.34 -2.78 22.71
N LEU A 843 -25.27 -1.46 22.57
CA LEU A 843 -25.59 -0.77 21.33
C LEU A 843 -24.66 -1.23 20.20
N ASN A 844 -23.35 -1.30 20.44
CA ASN A 844 -22.37 -1.78 19.47
C ASN A 844 -22.54 -3.27 19.12
N ILE A 845 -22.82 -4.12 20.11
CA ILE A 845 -23.13 -5.55 19.90
C ILE A 845 -24.36 -5.71 19.01
N SER A 846 -25.44 -4.97 19.30
CA SER A 846 -26.69 -5.07 18.55
C SER A 846 -26.56 -4.69 17.08
N GLN A 847 -25.68 -3.74 16.74
CA GLN A 847 -25.36 -3.42 15.36
C GLN A 847 -24.70 -4.60 14.63
N ARG A 848 -23.77 -5.30 15.28
CA ARG A 848 -23.13 -6.49 14.70
C ARG A 848 -24.13 -7.62 14.54
N LEU A 849 -25.04 -7.81 15.50
CA LEU A 849 -26.14 -8.77 15.39
C LEU A 849 -27.08 -8.43 14.22
N TYR A 850 -27.48 -7.16 14.08
CA TYR A 850 -28.28 -6.69 12.95
C TYR A 850 -27.61 -7.02 11.61
N ASN A 851 -26.29 -6.84 11.52
CA ASN A 851 -25.53 -7.15 10.31
C ASN A 851 -25.57 -8.64 9.94
N GLN A 852 -25.79 -9.55 10.89
CA GLN A 852 -25.91 -10.99 10.63
C GLN A 852 -27.31 -11.43 10.21
N ILE A 853 -28.34 -10.61 10.41
CA ILE A 853 -29.70 -10.99 10.04
C ILE A 853 -29.82 -11.02 8.51
N ASP A 854 -30.23 -12.17 8.00
CA ASP A 854 -30.65 -12.37 6.61
C ASP A 854 -32.18 -12.27 6.55
N PHE A 855 -32.68 -11.14 6.05
CA PHE A 855 -34.11 -10.83 6.02
C PHE A 855 -34.92 -11.77 5.10
N ALA A 856 -34.26 -12.50 4.21
CA ALA A 856 -34.91 -13.46 3.31
C ALA A 856 -35.16 -14.83 3.98
N LYS A 857 -34.52 -15.14 5.11
CA LYS A 857 -34.67 -16.44 5.78
C LYS A 857 -35.90 -16.49 6.68
N PRO A 858 -36.56 -17.67 6.83
CA PRO A 858 -37.67 -17.85 7.76
C PRO A 858 -37.32 -17.50 9.23
N THR A 859 -36.06 -17.68 9.63
CA THR A 859 -35.57 -17.34 10.98
C THR A 859 -35.51 -15.84 11.25
N ALA A 860 -35.59 -15.00 10.21
CA ALA A 860 -35.51 -13.55 10.33
C ALA A 860 -36.58 -12.97 11.26
N ALA A 861 -37.77 -13.56 11.34
CA ALA A 861 -38.83 -13.05 12.22
C ALA A 861 -38.40 -13.07 13.70
N ALA A 862 -37.81 -14.17 14.16
CA ALA A 862 -37.34 -14.31 15.53
C ALA A 862 -36.12 -13.40 15.81
N ASP A 863 -35.18 -13.33 14.88
CA ASP A 863 -33.97 -12.50 15.06
C ASP A 863 -34.27 -11.00 14.97
N LYS A 864 -35.22 -10.60 14.12
CA LYS A 864 -35.74 -9.22 14.09
C LYS A 864 -36.42 -8.87 15.42
N TYR A 865 -37.23 -9.78 15.98
CA TYR A 865 -37.90 -9.52 17.26
C TYR A 865 -36.90 -9.30 18.41
N LYS A 866 -35.80 -10.07 18.45
CA LYS A 866 -34.71 -9.88 19.44
C LYS A 866 -34.12 -8.48 19.41
N LEU A 867 -34.08 -7.83 18.24
CA LEU A 867 -33.54 -6.48 18.05
C LEU A 867 -34.62 -5.40 17.97
N GLY A 868 -35.90 -5.73 18.16
CA GLY A 868 -37.00 -4.76 18.06
C GLY A 868 -37.37 -4.33 16.64
N LEU A 869 -37.03 -5.13 15.62
CA LEU A 869 -37.16 -4.83 14.19
C LEU A 869 -38.43 -5.44 13.54
N GLY A 870 -39.48 -5.69 14.33
CA GLY A 870 -40.68 -6.40 13.90
C GLY A 870 -41.38 -5.81 12.68
N ALA A 871 -41.41 -4.48 12.53
CA ALA A 871 -42.09 -3.82 11.42
C ALA A 871 -41.24 -3.71 10.14
N PHE A 872 -39.94 -4.05 10.19
CA PHE A 872 -39.05 -3.95 9.03
C PHE A 872 -39.13 -5.21 8.16
N THR A 873 -39.41 -5.01 6.87
CA THR A 873 -39.43 -6.06 5.84
C THR A 873 -38.14 -6.12 5.04
N GLU A 874 -37.34 -5.06 5.05
CA GLU A 874 -36.08 -4.92 4.32
C GLU A 874 -34.94 -4.45 5.23
N LYS A 875 -33.70 -4.76 4.84
CA LYS A 875 -32.48 -4.40 5.56
C LYS A 875 -31.97 -3.01 5.13
N ASN A 876 -32.78 -1.98 5.35
CA ASN A 876 -32.56 -0.61 4.86
C ASN A 876 -32.70 0.46 5.97
N LEU A 877 -32.40 0.11 7.22
CA LEU A 877 -32.57 1.01 8.36
C LEU A 877 -31.66 2.24 8.24
N SER A 878 -32.25 3.42 8.40
CA SER A 878 -31.50 4.66 8.56
C SER A 878 -30.74 4.66 9.90
N ARG A 879 -29.70 5.51 10.03
CA ARG A 879 -28.97 5.68 11.29
C ARG A 879 -29.89 6.13 12.44
N PRO A 880 -30.77 7.13 12.26
CA PRO A 880 -31.79 7.49 13.24
C PRO A 880 -32.66 6.31 13.69
N ASP A 881 -33.26 5.58 12.76
CA ASP A 881 -34.19 4.48 13.06
C ASP A 881 -33.49 3.37 13.84
N MET A 882 -32.28 3.00 13.40
CA MET A 882 -31.51 1.95 14.04
C MET A 882 -31.15 2.31 15.48
N ILE A 883 -30.63 3.52 15.73
CA ILE A 883 -30.25 3.94 17.08
C ILE A 883 -31.49 4.07 17.97
N TYR A 884 -32.61 4.56 17.43
CA TYR A 884 -33.90 4.62 18.14
C TYR A 884 -34.42 3.25 18.56
N VAL A 885 -34.54 2.31 17.61
CA VAL A 885 -35.09 0.98 17.86
C VAL A 885 -34.20 0.21 18.84
N LEU A 886 -32.89 0.18 18.59
CA LEU A 886 -31.94 -0.57 19.42
C LEU A 886 -31.87 0.02 20.83
N SER A 887 -31.80 1.35 20.97
CA SER A 887 -31.77 1.99 22.29
C SER A 887 -33.09 1.77 23.05
N SER A 888 -34.24 1.79 22.38
CA SER A 888 -35.53 1.49 23.02
C SER A 888 -35.57 0.04 23.53
N LYS A 889 -35.10 -0.92 22.73
CA LYS A 889 -35.00 -2.33 23.12
C LYS A 889 -34.04 -2.55 24.29
N ILE A 890 -32.87 -1.90 24.29
CA ILE A 890 -31.84 -1.98 25.34
C ILE A 890 -32.29 -1.28 26.63
N MET A 891 -33.04 -0.19 26.53
CA MET A 891 -33.49 0.54 27.72
C MET A 891 -34.75 -0.09 28.34
N GLY A 892 -35.57 -0.77 27.52
CA GLY A 892 -36.87 -1.29 27.93
C GLY A 892 -37.97 -0.22 27.97
N TYR A 893 -37.78 0.89 27.23
CA TYR A 893 -38.72 2.00 27.14
C TYR A 893 -38.88 2.44 25.68
N ASP A 894 -40.05 2.98 25.32
CA ASP A 894 -40.23 3.72 24.08
C ASP A 894 -39.57 5.10 24.20
N LEU A 895 -38.56 5.37 23.35
CA LEU A 895 -37.78 6.61 23.37
C LEU A 895 -38.32 7.69 22.42
N LYS A 896 -39.55 7.55 21.91
CA LYS A 896 -40.10 8.41 20.86
C LYS A 896 -39.99 9.90 21.20
N GLU A 897 -40.44 10.27 22.39
CA GLU A 897 -40.43 11.65 22.86
C GLU A 897 -39.00 12.16 23.12
N MET A 898 -38.08 11.27 23.52
CA MET A 898 -36.67 11.61 23.73
C MET A 898 -35.95 11.89 22.40
N PHE A 899 -36.17 11.07 21.37
CA PHE A 899 -35.56 11.30 20.05
C PHE A 899 -36.13 12.56 19.39
N ARG A 900 -37.43 12.83 19.58
CA ARG A 900 -38.04 14.10 19.15
C ARG A 900 -37.43 15.30 19.88
N LEU A 901 -37.17 15.18 21.20
CA LEU A 901 -36.50 16.23 21.99
C LEU A 901 -35.11 16.58 21.45
N TYR A 902 -34.39 15.61 20.88
CA TYR A 902 -33.07 15.82 20.27
C TYR A 902 -33.14 16.15 18.77
N GLY A 903 -34.32 16.42 18.22
CA GLY A 903 -34.47 16.80 16.81
C GLY A 903 -34.16 15.67 15.83
N VAL A 904 -34.19 14.41 16.25
CA VAL A 904 -33.84 13.26 15.39
C VAL A 904 -35.07 12.85 14.57
N PRO A 905 -34.99 12.81 13.22
CA PRO A 905 -36.09 12.32 12.40
C PRO A 905 -36.13 10.79 12.43
N VAL A 906 -37.18 10.23 13.03
CA VAL A 906 -37.44 8.78 13.10
C VAL A 906 -38.65 8.45 12.24
N THR A 907 -38.57 7.36 11.48
CA THR A 907 -39.63 6.95 10.55
C THR A 907 -40.82 6.32 11.27
N GLU A 908 -42.00 6.38 10.65
CA GLU A 908 -43.19 5.69 11.15
C GLU A 908 -42.98 4.17 11.25
N THR A 909 -42.21 3.56 10.34
CA THR A 909 -41.86 2.13 10.42
C THR A 909 -41.08 1.82 11.71
N ALA A 910 -40.12 2.66 12.08
CA ALA A 910 -39.38 2.48 13.32
C ALA A 910 -40.27 2.67 14.55
N HIS A 911 -41.15 3.69 14.55
CA HIS A 911 -42.15 3.88 15.60
C HIS A 911 -43.10 2.68 15.73
N ALA A 912 -43.62 2.15 14.62
CA ALA A 912 -44.44 0.94 14.61
C ALA A 912 -43.66 -0.27 15.16
N SER A 913 -42.39 -0.41 14.81
CA SER A 913 -41.53 -1.49 15.27
C SER A 913 -41.34 -1.48 16.80
N VAL A 914 -41.12 -0.29 17.39
CA VAL A 914 -41.03 -0.14 18.85
C VAL A 914 -42.39 -0.31 19.52
N ALA A 915 -43.48 0.16 18.91
CA ALA A 915 -44.83 -0.03 19.46
C ALA A 915 -45.20 -1.52 19.59
N MET A 916 -44.73 -2.38 18.68
CA MET A 916 -44.91 -3.84 18.77
C MET A 916 -44.26 -4.47 20.02
N LEU A 917 -43.30 -3.78 20.65
CA LEU A 917 -42.66 -4.24 21.88
C LEU A 917 -43.47 -3.91 23.15
N GLN A 918 -44.52 -3.08 23.04
CA GLN A 918 -45.39 -2.68 24.16
C GLN A 918 -44.63 -2.08 25.36
N LEU A 919 -43.58 -1.31 25.06
CA LEU A 919 -42.74 -0.69 26.09
C LEU A 919 -43.44 0.54 26.71
N PRO A 920 -43.23 0.82 28.00
CA PRO A 920 -43.65 2.08 28.59
C PRO A 920 -42.92 3.26 27.94
N MET A 921 -43.60 4.40 27.82
CA MET A 921 -42.98 5.64 27.32
C MET A 921 -41.90 6.13 28.28
N ALA A 922 -40.72 6.47 27.78
CA ALA A 922 -39.65 7.00 28.61
C ALA A 922 -39.99 8.41 29.15
N PRO A 923 -39.75 8.69 30.45
CA PRO A 923 -39.79 10.06 30.95
C PRO A 923 -38.64 10.87 30.34
N LEU A 924 -38.88 12.17 30.09
CA LEU A 924 -37.85 13.07 29.59
C LEU A 924 -36.93 13.51 30.74
N ASN A 925 -35.79 12.86 30.88
CA ASN A 925 -34.75 13.24 31.83
C ASN A 925 -33.47 13.68 31.12
N PHE A 926 -32.80 14.66 31.71
CA PHE A 926 -31.49 15.13 31.28
C PHE A 926 -30.53 15.10 32.47
N TYR A 927 -29.35 14.53 32.29
CA TYR A 927 -28.30 14.58 33.31
C TYR A 927 -27.40 15.79 33.05
N ALA A 928 -27.50 16.80 33.89
CA ALA A 928 -26.65 17.99 33.82
C ALA A 928 -25.32 17.71 34.52
N GLN A 929 -24.21 18.16 33.93
CA GLN A 929 -22.88 18.09 34.52
C GLN A 929 -22.23 19.49 34.49
N PRO A 930 -21.35 19.81 35.46
CA PRO A 930 -20.68 21.10 35.45
C PRO A 930 -19.85 21.32 34.17
N VAL A 931 -19.66 22.59 33.80
CA VAL A 931 -18.81 22.98 32.67
C VAL A 931 -17.39 22.43 32.89
N ASN A 932 -16.80 21.85 31.84
CA ASN A 932 -15.48 21.23 31.88
C ASN A 932 -15.35 20.01 32.81
N ARG A 933 -16.46 19.36 33.20
CA ARG A 933 -16.46 18.21 34.12
C ARG A 933 -17.16 16.98 33.54
N SER A 934 -17.09 16.78 32.21
CA SER A 934 -17.84 15.69 31.53
C SER A 934 -17.44 14.26 31.95
N ASN A 935 -16.22 14.05 32.43
CA ASN A 935 -15.73 12.79 33.01
C ASN A 935 -16.05 12.61 34.51
N HIS A 936 -16.68 13.60 35.17
CA HIS A 936 -17.05 13.53 36.58
C HIS A 936 -18.52 13.15 36.69
N LEU A 937 -18.81 11.85 36.49
CA LEU A 937 -20.18 11.35 36.49
C LEU A 937 -20.90 11.60 37.82
N ASN A 938 -20.17 11.55 38.94
CA ASN A 938 -20.68 11.75 40.30
C ASN A 938 -21.05 13.21 40.63
N GLU A 939 -20.59 14.19 39.85
CA GLU A 939 -20.84 15.62 40.10
C GLU A 939 -22.10 16.16 39.42
N GLY A 940 -22.76 15.34 38.60
CA GLY A 940 -23.96 15.71 37.88
C GLY A 940 -25.26 15.66 38.69
N THR A 941 -26.32 16.22 38.12
CA THR A 941 -27.66 16.22 38.69
C THR A 941 -28.73 15.96 37.63
N TRP A 942 -29.81 15.30 38.04
CA TRP A 942 -30.93 14.99 37.16
C TRP A 942 -31.91 16.15 37.04
N LEU A 943 -32.27 16.47 35.81
CA LEU A 943 -33.36 17.39 35.47
C LEU A 943 -34.50 16.59 34.84
N THR A 944 -35.71 16.75 35.38
CA THR A 944 -36.93 16.25 34.74
C THR A 944 -37.46 17.34 33.82
N LEU A 945 -37.62 17.03 32.53
CA LEU A 945 -38.11 17.97 31.54
C LEU A 945 -39.62 17.78 31.34
N PRO A 946 -40.41 18.87 31.27
CA PRO A 946 -41.82 18.76 30.91
C PRO A 946 -41.98 18.29 29.46
N ALA A 947 -43.08 17.60 29.17
CA ALA A 947 -43.40 17.12 27.82
C ALA A 947 -43.54 18.28 26.81
N ALA A 948 -44.11 19.41 27.26
CA ALA A 948 -44.30 20.63 26.50
C ALA A 948 -44.02 21.88 27.37
N GLY A 949 -43.71 23.00 26.71
CA GLY A 949 -43.44 24.28 27.39
C GLY A 949 -41.96 24.50 27.73
N PRO A 950 -41.65 25.57 28.48
CA PRO A 950 -40.28 25.96 28.82
C PRO A 950 -39.63 24.97 29.78
N VAL A 951 -38.30 24.87 29.71
CA VAL A 951 -37.46 24.07 30.63
C VAL A 951 -36.74 24.99 31.63
N ALA A 952 -36.38 24.44 32.80
CA ALA A 952 -35.66 25.17 33.84
C ALA A 952 -34.26 25.66 33.36
N ASN A 953 -33.63 26.56 34.11
CA ASN A 953 -32.24 26.95 33.87
C ASN A 953 -31.29 25.77 34.10
N TYR A 954 -30.14 25.79 33.42
CA TYR A 954 -29.07 24.84 33.70
C TYR A 954 -28.57 25.04 35.13
N PRO A 955 -28.33 23.97 35.91
CA PRO A 955 -28.08 24.06 37.35
C PRO A 955 -26.63 24.42 37.72
N TYR A 956 -25.74 24.63 36.74
CA TYR A 956 -24.32 24.95 36.93
C TYR A 956 -23.93 26.27 36.29
#